data_AF-A0A7X3G3P7-F1
#
_entry.id   AF-A0A7X3G3P7-F1
#
_cell.length_a   1.000
_cell.length_b   1.000
_cell.length_c   1.000
_cell.angle_alpha   90.00
_cell.angle_beta   90.00
_cell.angle_gamma   90.00
#
_symmetry.space_group_name_H-M   'P 1'
#
loop_
_entity.id
_entity.type
_entity.pdbx_description
1 polymer ?
#
loop_
_entity_poly.entity_id
_entity_poly.type
_entity_poly.pdbx_seq_one_letter_code
_entity_poly.pdbx_strand_id
1 'polypeptide(L)'
;MSSDSLDNRIKALGVAGTALDTAALLKAGSGGAALASGVAGLAGHASPQLAQALQVASQAHSLAQHAGALADHAGQRADQPAALAQGAAVAENLAIEEHPLAGQAVNDFAGNEPHYVPPNIDPAGQDDAASAVASLLAKFNDGKRLLRFYSPLQGDKTLLVESLSGSSAMSDQFVFNLSLISENAAIDLKDLMGKNVSVGVQLADGSEHFVNGYVHSFGFSHADGGFAFYHAQIVPWLSYLKQRVNSRIFQDQSVLDVLDTIFKGDYNGLAAYEFRVSQTYRPENYIVQYDETDEHFVCRLMEKYGLFYYFDHKPNGHVMVISDDSRSGAFCPPQPDHADVEFNGGNRWHDRDSVTAFAAERNLQPTKVALNTFDFKAPNAMQYVELPTVTQQGDMPAMEIYDGNPAFSYKDKDDGQREARQRLEVLEWQAKVFTGASDCRGLVAGRTFKLQGHHWFDPATEGDNDFLALSVQVSARNNYFERGQSDVYRNTFTAIRRKIPYRPRRAHPPPRMPGPQTATVVGPKGAEIHTDQYGRIKVQFHWDRYGRRDERSSCWIRVSQPWAGRGWGTISVPRIGQEVIIDYLEGDPDRPVCTGRLFNADQPVPYGLPDGAHMMGFKSRSTPGGGGFCEMVIHDSKGKELINIHSQKDMVTTVQNTQATVVNGPHQTNTVSTGYQTNTVKQYIVTTAQTGHIHDTAKTNIELTAEDDYIHATAKTNIELVAQTAHLHQTAKQNIELTSQTEHIHLKANTDITLEVGSSKIVLQADGTILIQGVNVAVMGSRIDLNK
;
A
#
# COMPACT_ATOMS: atom_id res chain seq x y z
N MET A 1 35.47 76.54 -56.79
CA MET A 1 34.11 76.02 -57.03
C MET A 1 34.25 74.54 -57.34
N SER A 2 33.78 73.57 -56.56
CA SER A 2 33.06 73.62 -55.28
C SER A 2 33.96 73.18 -54.12
N SER A 3 33.72 73.74 -52.94
CA SER A 3 34.41 73.47 -51.68
C SER A 3 34.26 72.01 -51.17
N ASP A 4 33.46 71.18 -51.84
CA ASP A 4 33.10 69.85 -51.37
C ASP A 4 34.12 68.75 -51.70
N SER A 5 35.05 68.95 -52.64
CA SER A 5 36.01 67.89 -53.03
C SER A 5 37.31 67.89 -52.21
N LEU A 6 37.65 69.02 -51.55
CA LEU A 6 38.80 69.10 -50.64
C LEU A 6 38.40 68.62 -49.23
N ASP A 7 37.19 68.98 -48.78
CA ASP A 7 36.65 68.55 -47.49
C ASP A 7 36.43 67.04 -47.41
N ASN A 8 36.01 66.40 -48.50
CA ASN A 8 35.84 64.94 -48.51
C ASN A 8 37.17 64.17 -48.50
N ARG A 9 38.26 64.75 -49.02
CA ARG A 9 39.60 64.15 -48.93
C ARG A 9 40.23 64.34 -47.55
N ILE A 10 39.98 65.49 -46.89
CA ILE A 10 40.43 65.75 -45.52
C ILE A 10 39.66 64.89 -44.51
N LYS A 11 38.35 64.67 -44.72
CA LYS A 11 37.53 63.76 -43.92
C LYS A 11 37.94 62.29 -44.08
N ALA A 12 38.30 61.85 -45.28
CA ALA A 12 38.79 60.48 -45.52
C ALA A 12 40.16 60.20 -44.87
N LEU A 13 41.05 61.19 -44.83
CA LEU A 13 42.35 61.10 -44.16
C LEU A 13 42.23 61.07 -42.63
N GLY A 14 41.26 61.80 -42.05
CA GLY A 14 40.98 61.77 -40.61
C GLY A 14 40.43 60.43 -40.11
N VAL A 15 39.54 59.81 -40.88
CA VAL A 15 38.94 58.50 -40.54
C VAL A 15 39.97 57.37 -40.63
N ALA A 16 40.90 57.44 -41.59
CA ALA A 16 41.99 56.47 -41.73
C ALA A 16 43.02 56.55 -40.57
N GLY A 17 43.31 57.75 -40.06
CA GLY A 17 44.18 57.94 -38.89
C GLY A 17 43.60 57.34 -37.62
N THR A 18 42.31 57.60 -37.35
CA THR A 18 41.61 57.05 -36.18
C THR A 18 41.47 55.52 -36.22
N ALA A 19 41.36 54.92 -37.40
CA ALA A 19 41.29 53.46 -37.54
C ALA A 19 42.64 52.79 -37.24
N LEU A 20 43.77 53.43 -37.60
CA LEU A 20 45.12 52.93 -37.29
C LEU A 20 45.42 53.01 -35.78
N ASP A 21 45.06 54.11 -35.12
CA ASP A 21 45.28 54.27 -33.67
C ASP A 21 44.41 53.32 -32.83
N THR A 22 43.17 53.07 -33.28
CA THR A 22 42.26 52.11 -32.63
C THR A 22 42.77 50.67 -32.78
N ALA A 23 43.32 50.31 -33.95
CA ALA A 23 43.93 49.00 -34.17
C ALA A 23 45.23 48.80 -33.37
N ALA A 24 46.02 49.85 -33.13
CA ALA A 24 47.20 49.81 -32.28
C ALA A 24 46.83 49.60 -30.79
N LEU A 25 45.78 50.26 -30.31
CA LEU A 25 45.30 50.13 -28.92
C LEU A 25 44.63 48.78 -28.64
N LEU A 26 43.98 48.17 -29.65
CA LEU A 26 43.42 46.81 -29.59
C LEU A 26 44.51 45.74 -29.50
N LYS A 27 45.65 45.91 -30.20
CA LYS A 27 46.81 45.01 -30.08
C LYS A 27 47.52 45.08 -28.72
N ALA A 28 47.34 46.17 -27.96
CA ALA A 28 47.93 46.37 -26.65
C ALA A 28 47.04 45.89 -25.47
N GLY A 29 45.91 45.22 -25.74
CA GLY A 29 45.05 44.62 -24.70
C GLY A 29 44.17 45.62 -23.92
N SER A 30 44.05 46.87 -24.38
CA SER A 30 43.27 47.92 -23.71
C SER A 30 41.91 48.19 -24.37
N GLY A 31 41.05 47.16 -24.43
CA GLY A 31 39.78 47.21 -25.18
C GLY A 31 38.82 48.35 -24.78
N GLY A 32 38.86 48.81 -23.52
CA GLY A 32 38.01 49.90 -23.03
C GLY A 32 38.38 51.29 -23.57
N ALA A 33 39.68 51.57 -23.74
CA ALA A 33 40.14 52.86 -24.25
C ALA A 33 39.91 53.00 -25.78
N ALA A 34 40.00 51.88 -26.50
CA ALA A 34 39.72 51.80 -27.93
C ALA A 34 38.24 52.06 -28.27
N LEU A 35 37.33 51.65 -27.39
CA LEU A 35 35.90 51.94 -27.54
C LEU A 35 35.57 53.42 -27.26
N ALA A 36 36.22 54.04 -26.27
CA ALA A 36 35.98 55.45 -25.95
C ALA A 36 36.48 56.42 -27.04
N SER A 37 37.62 56.14 -27.68
CA SER A 37 38.14 56.97 -28.77
C SER A 37 37.33 56.82 -30.07
N GLY A 38 36.84 55.61 -30.38
CA GLY A 38 35.96 55.36 -31.52
C GLY A 38 34.60 56.05 -31.40
N VAL A 39 34.07 56.18 -30.17
CA VAL A 39 32.77 56.82 -29.89
C VAL A 39 32.83 58.35 -30.03
N ALA A 40 33.96 58.99 -29.72
CA ALA A 40 34.12 60.44 -29.89
C ALA A 40 34.16 60.89 -31.36
N GLY A 41 34.62 60.04 -32.28
CA GLY A 41 34.70 60.35 -33.72
C GLY A 41 33.39 60.21 -34.49
N LEU A 42 32.42 59.44 -33.98
CA LEU A 42 31.16 59.13 -34.67
C LEU A 42 29.96 59.95 -34.18
N ALA A 43 30.12 60.74 -33.11
CA ALA A 43 29.02 61.49 -32.49
C ALA A 43 28.55 62.74 -33.29
N GLY A 44 29.19 63.09 -34.40
CA GLY A 44 28.83 64.27 -35.20
C GLY A 44 27.64 64.08 -36.16
N HIS A 45 27.16 62.86 -36.42
CA HIS A 45 26.28 62.60 -37.58
C HIS A 45 25.15 61.56 -37.39
N ALA A 46 24.65 61.28 -36.18
CA ALA A 46 23.65 60.21 -35.96
C ALA A 46 22.23 60.68 -35.53
N SER A 47 21.20 60.01 -36.08
CA SER A 47 19.75 60.23 -35.92
C SER A 47 19.19 59.87 -34.52
N PRO A 48 17.97 60.32 -34.14
CA PRO A 48 17.40 60.20 -32.78
C PRO A 48 17.27 58.77 -32.22
N GLN A 49 17.13 57.76 -33.09
CA GLN A 49 17.03 56.36 -32.67
C GLN A 49 18.37 55.77 -32.17
N LEU A 50 19.51 56.34 -32.57
CA LEU A 50 20.83 55.94 -32.06
C LEU A 50 21.11 56.54 -30.67
N ALA A 51 20.61 57.75 -30.40
CA ALA A 51 20.71 58.40 -29.09
C ALA A 51 19.93 57.63 -28.01
N GLN A 52 18.80 57.03 -28.39
CA GLN A 52 18.00 56.20 -27.48
C GLN A 52 18.68 54.84 -27.18
N ALA A 53 19.43 54.27 -28.13
CA ALA A 53 20.26 53.09 -27.90
C ALA A 53 21.49 53.38 -27.02
N LEU A 54 22.09 54.57 -27.14
CA LEU A 54 23.19 55.05 -26.29
C LEU A 54 22.75 55.32 -24.84
N GLN A 55 21.52 55.76 -24.62
CA GLN A 55 20.97 55.97 -23.27
C GLN A 55 20.79 54.64 -22.52
N VAL A 56 20.33 53.59 -23.21
CA VAL A 56 20.21 52.23 -22.66
C VAL A 56 21.60 51.61 -22.39
N ALA A 57 22.59 51.87 -23.24
CA ALA A 57 23.97 51.41 -23.02
C ALA A 57 24.65 52.11 -21.81
N SER A 58 24.36 53.39 -21.58
CA SER A 58 24.88 54.13 -20.42
C SER A 58 24.28 53.66 -19.08
N GLN A 59 23.01 53.24 -19.07
CA GLN A 59 22.35 52.65 -17.91
C GLN A 59 22.87 51.22 -17.62
N ALA A 60 23.24 50.46 -18.66
CA ALA A 60 23.93 49.18 -18.51
C ALA A 60 25.35 49.34 -17.93
N HIS A 61 26.05 50.45 -18.22
CA HIS A 61 27.37 50.72 -17.66
C HIS A 61 27.32 51.16 -16.17
N SER A 62 26.30 51.92 -15.75
CA SER A 62 26.12 52.25 -14.32
C SER A 62 25.75 51.04 -13.46
N LEU A 63 25.07 50.05 -14.04
CA LEU A 63 24.80 48.75 -13.41
C LEU A 63 26.07 47.86 -13.34
N ALA A 64 26.95 47.95 -14.34
CA ALA A 64 28.25 47.26 -14.33
C ALA A 64 29.24 47.84 -13.29
N GLN A 65 29.19 49.15 -13.01
CA GLN A 65 30.02 49.76 -11.97
C GLN A 65 29.56 49.42 -10.54
N HIS A 66 28.26 49.15 -10.32
CA HIS A 66 27.78 48.62 -9.04
C HIS A 66 28.09 47.12 -8.85
N ALA A 67 28.30 46.37 -9.94
CA ALA A 67 28.84 45.02 -9.89
C ALA A 67 30.36 44.99 -9.61
N GLY A 68 31.09 46.04 -9.99
CA GLY A 68 32.53 46.18 -9.74
C GLY A 68 32.90 46.43 -8.27
N ALA A 69 32.09 47.18 -7.52
CA ALA A 69 32.36 47.45 -6.10
C ALA A 69 32.09 46.25 -5.16
N LEU A 70 31.41 45.21 -5.64
CA LEU A 70 31.22 43.95 -4.93
C LEU A 70 32.35 42.94 -5.18
N ALA A 71 33.21 43.17 -6.19
CA ALA A 71 34.32 42.28 -6.54
C ALA A 71 35.59 42.54 -5.71
N ASP A 72 35.81 43.77 -5.21
CA ASP A 72 37.03 44.11 -4.46
C ASP A 72 37.00 43.66 -2.99
N HIS A 73 35.84 43.24 -2.46
CA HIS A 73 35.77 42.60 -1.13
C HIS A 73 35.94 41.07 -1.15
N ALA A 74 36.05 40.45 -2.34
CA ALA A 74 36.20 39.00 -2.51
C ALA A 74 37.67 38.54 -2.71
N GLY A 75 38.64 39.45 -2.73
CA GLY A 75 40.06 39.17 -3.05
C GLY A 75 40.94 38.66 -1.90
N GLN A 76 40.40 38.42 -0.69
CA GLN A 76 41.17 37.89 0.44
C GLN A 76 40.46 36.72 1.14
N ARG A 77 40.39 35.58 0.46
CA ARG A 77 40.25 34.24 1.08
C ARG A 77 40.39 33.16 -0.01
N ALA A 78 41.61 32.97 -0.49
CA ALA A 78 41.98 31.80 -1.29
C ALA A 78 42.61 30.76 -0.36
N ASP A 79 41.77 29.96 0.29
CA ASP A 79 42.08 28.65 0.88
C ASP A 79 40.76 27.97 1.28
N GLN A 80 40.21 27.12 0.39
CA GLN A 80 39.26 25.99 0.60
C GLN A 80 38.46 25.69 -0.69
N PRO A 81 38.42 24.44 -1.19
CA PRO A 81 37.54 24.07 -2.30
C PRO A 81 36.19 23.60 -1.75
N ALA A 82 35.22 24.50 -1.69
CA ALA A 82 33.80 24.17 -1.50
C ALA A 82 32.91 25.28 -2.07
N ALA A 83 32.56 25.23 -3.37
CA ALA A 83 31.42 25.98 -3.93
C ALA A 83 31.10 25.60 -5.40
N LEU A 84 30.56 24.40 -5.60
CA LEU A 84 29.47 24.16 -6.57
C LEU A 84 28.23 23.60 -5.85
N ALA A 85 28.08 24.00 -4.58
CA ALA A 85 26.97 23.67 -3.70
C ALA A 85 26.45 24.96 -3.05
N GLN A 86 25.74 25.79 -3.82
CA GLN A 86 24.86 26.81 -3.25
C GLN A 86 23.53 26.85 -4.02
N GLY A 87 22.85 25.71 -3.96
CA GLY A 87 21.40 25.60 -3.77
C GLY A 87 21.12 24.72 -2.54
N ALA A 88 22.03 24.72 -1.57
CA ALA A 88 21.98 23.93 -0.34
C ALA A 88 22.09 24.88 0.84
N ALA A 89 20.95 25.41 1.27
CA ALA A 89 20.84 26.16 2.52
C ALA A 89 19.45 25.95 3.14
N VAL A 90 19.11 24.69 3.42
CA VAL A 90 18.47 24.25 4.66
C VAL A 90 18.95 22.82 4.91
N ALA A 91 20.10 22.66 5.56
CA ALA A 91 20.46 21.40 6.21
C ALA A 91 19.87 21.43 7.63
N GLU A 92 18.54 21.48 7.70
CA GLU A 92 17.83 20.98 8.89
C GLU A 92 18.01 19.47 8.92
N ASN A 93 17.89 18.84 10.09
CA ASN A 93 17.84 17.39 10.21
C ASN A 93 16.72 16.83 9.33
N LEU A 94 17.03 16.44 8.08
CA LEU A 94 16.11 15.85 7.12
C LEU A 94 15.93 14.36 7.40
N ALA A 95 15.66 14.01 8.66
CA ALA A 95 14.90 12.80 8.94
C ALA A 95 13.61 12.87 8.11
N ILE A 96 13.10 11.73 7.63
CA ILE A 96 11.72 11.72 7.11
C ILE A 96 10.85 12.27 8.23
N GLU A 97 10.34 13.49 8.08
CA GLU A 97 9.42 14.05 9.06
C GLU A 97 8.26 13.08 9.17
N GLU A 98 8.01 12.61 10.39
CA GLU A 98 6.87 11.74 10.64
C GLU A 98 5.63 12.46 10.14
N HIS A 99 4.74 11.71 9.48
CA HIS A 99 3.46 12.29 9.08
C HIS A 99 2.81 12.96 10.31
N PRO A 100 2.19 14.16 10.20
CA PRO A 100 1.66 14.90 11.36
C PRO A 100 0.69 14.11 12.26
N LEU A 101 0.06 13.08 11.70
CA LEU A 101 -0.86 12.15 12.36
C LEU A 101 -0.23 10.80 12.75
N ALA A 102 1.10 10.68 12.73
CA ALA A 102 1.78 9.45 13.13
C ALA A 102 1.45 9.10 14.59
N GLY A 103 1.01 7.87 14.83
CA GLY A 103 0.54 7.38 16.13
C GLY A 103 -0.92 7.75 16.47
N GLN A 104 -1.58 8.58 15.66
CA GLN A 104 -2.93 9.09 15.91
C GLN A 104 -3.91 8.56 14.86
N ALA A 105 -5.01 7.96 15.32
CA ALA A 105 -6.07 7.53 14.42
C ALA A 105 -6.97 8.73 14.07
N VAL A 106 -7.50 8.81 12.85
CA VAL A 106 -8.46 9.86 12.48
C VAL A 106 -9.70 9.81 13.39
N ASN A 107 -10.07 8.60 13.82
CA ASN A 107 -11.18 8.39 14.74
C ASN A 107 -10.95 8.98 16.15
N ASP A 108 -9.70 9.25 16.55
CA ASP A 108 -9.39 9.87 17.85
C ASP A 108 -9.87 11.35 17.92
N PHE A 109 -10.18 11.96 16.77
CA PHE A 109 -10.70 13.32 16.66
C PHE A 109 -12.24 13.39 16.60
N ALA A 110 -12.92 12.24 16.54
CA ALA A 110 -14.38 12.20 16.54
C ALA A 110 -14.92 12.55 17.94
N GLY A 111 -16.06 13.24 18.01
CA GLY A 111 -16.73 13.52 19.28
C GLY A 111 -17.26 12.23 19.92
N ASN A 112 -17.24 12.17 21.26
CA ASN A 112 -17.90 11.09 21.99
C ASN A 112 -19.42 11.23 21.84
N GLU A 113 -20.04 10.36 21.05
CA GLU A 113 -21.50 10.28 20.99
C GLU A 113 -22.04 9.45 22.17
N PRO A 114 -23.12 9.90 22.82
CA PRO A 114 -23.73 9.13 23.90
C PRO A 114 -24.34 7.84 23.34
N HIS A 115 -23.89 6.69 23.84
CA HIS A 115 -24.52 5.41 23.55
C HIS A 115 -25.95 5.40 24.09
N TYR A 116 -26.95 5.42 23.20
CA TYR A 116 -28.33 5.22 23.59
C TYR A 116 -28.65 3.72 23.61
N VAL A 117 -28.86 3.19 24.82
CA VAL A 117 -29.36 1.84 25.04
C VAL A 117 -30.82 1.98 25.47
N PRO A 118 -31.80 1.47 24.70
CA PRO A 118 -33.18 1.47 25.14
C PRO A 118 -33.28 0.66 26.44
N PRO A 119 -33.98 1.16 27.47
CA PRO A 119 -34.17 0.40 28.70
C PRO A 119 -34.90 -0.91 28.40
N ASN A 120 -34.47 -2.00 29.06
CA ASN A 120 -35.16 -3.27 28.98
C ASN A 120 -36.56 -3.14 29.56
N ILE A 121 -37.51 -3.85 28.96
CA ILE A 121 -38.86 -3.97 29.53
C ILE A 121 -38.86 -5.05 30.61
N ASP A 122 -39.70 -4.87 31.63
CA ASP A 122 -39.96 -5.90 32.64
C ASP A 122 -41.43 -6.32 32.56
N PRO A 123 -41.76 -7.37 31.80
CA PRO A 123 -43.13 -7.87 31.70
C PRO A 123 -43.71 -8.30 33.05
N ALA A 124 -42.89 -8.85 33.96
CA ALA A 124 -43.35 -9.33 35.27
C ALA A 124 -43.78 -8.18 36.20
N GLY A 125 -43.13 -7.02 36.10
CA GLY A 125 -43.55 -5.80 36.82
C GLY A 125 -44.79 -5.12 36.22
N GLN A 126 -45.18 -5.45 34.98
CA GLN A 126 -46.37 -4.89 34.32
C GLN A 126 -47.66 -5.67 34.65
N ASP A 127 -47.56 -6.93 35.08
CA ASP A 127 -48.71 -7.70 35.58
C ASP A 127 -49.31 -7.09 36.86
N ASP A 128 -48.48 -6.49 37.74
CA ASP A 128 -48.94 -5.76 38.92
C ASP A 128 -49.54 -4.37 38.57
N ALA A 129 -49.05 -3.73 37.51
CA ALA A 129 -49.62 -2.47 37.01
C ALA A 129 -50.96 -2.69 36.27
N ALA A 130 -51.12 -3.82 35.56
CA ALA A 130 -52.37 -4.22 34.94
C ALA A 130 -53.50 -4.36 35.98
N SER A 131 -53.18 -4.71 37.23
CA SER A 131 -54.12 -4.72 38.36
C SER A 131 -54.60 -3.31 38.78
N ALA A 132 -53.76 -2.27 38.66
CA ALA A 132 -54.15 -0.88 38.96
C ALA A 132 -54.89 -0.20 37.78
N VAL A 133 -54.55 -0.55 36.54
CA VAL A 133 -55.24 -0.07 35.31
C VAL A 133 -56.57 -0.79 35.07
N ALA A 134 -56.83 -1.90 35.78
CA ALA A 134 -58.10 -2.64 35.74
C ALA A 134 -59.34 -1.79 36.09
N SER A 135 -59.17 -0.62 36.72
CA SER A 135 -60.29 0.29 37.03
C SER A 135 -60.72 1.19 35.87
N LEU A 136 -59.85 1.44 34.87
CA LEU A 136 -60.16 2.24 33.67
C LEU A 136 -60.38 1.36 32.42
N LEU A 137 -59.73 0.20 32.31
CA LEU A 137 -59.91 -0.78 31.23
C LEU A 137 -60.88 -1.94 31.57
N ALA A 138 -61.76 -1.75 32.57
CA ALA A 138 -62.61 -2.79 33.17
C ALA A 138 -63.52 -3.59 32.18
N LYS A 139 -63.61 -3.19 30.90
CA LYS A 139 -64.37 -3.90 29.86
C LYS A 139 -63.53 -4.81 28.94
N PHE A 140 -62.20 -4.74 29.00
CA PHE A 140 -61.30 -5.58 28.19
C PHE A 140 -60.17 -6.15 29.07
N ASN A 141 -60.47 -7.22 29.80
CA ASN A 141 -59.48 -7.95 30.60
C ASN A 141 -58.48 -8.66 29.68
N ASP A 142 -57.21 -8.24 29.74
CA ASP A 142 -56.10 -8.78 28.94
C ASP A 142 -55.52 -10.09 29.54
N GLY A 143 -55.84 -10.41 30.79
CA GLY A 143 -55.23 -11.50 31.56
C GLY A 143 -55.49 -12.92 31.04
N LYS A 144 -56.39 -13.11 30.07
CA LYS A 144 -56.74 -14.41 29.46
C LYS A 144 -56.68 -14.40 27.93
N ARG A 145 -56.02 -13.41 27.32
CA ARG A 145 -55.92 -13.27 25.87
C ARG A 145 -54.76 -14.09 25.31
N LEU A 146 -54.90 -14.51 24.05
CA LEU A 146 -53.87 -15.26 23.35
C LEU A 146 -52.58 -14.44 23.17
N LEU A 147 -52.72 -13.16 22.81
CA LEU A 147 -51.61 -12.23 22.64
C LEU A 147 -51.66 -11.12 23.69
N ARG A 148 -50.49 -10.77 24.25
CA ARG A 148 -50.32 -9.63 25.17
C ARG A 148 -49.17 -8.75 24.73
N PHE A 149 -49.33 -7.43 24.86
CA PHE A 149 -48.31 -6.46 24.45
C PHE A 149 -47.68 -5.76 25.63
N TYR A 150 -46.36 -5.89 25.75
CA TYR A 150 -45.56 -5.28 26.80
C TYR A 150 -44.72 -4.17 26.20
N SER A 151 -44.93 -2.94 26.68
CA SER A 151 -44.22 -1.75 26.17
C SER A 151 -43.86 -0.79 27.30
N PRO A 152 -42.92 0.14 27.10
CA PRO A 152 -42.59 1.18 28.08
C PRO A 152 -43.70 2.22 28.27
N LEU A 153 -44.70 2.28 27.37
CA LEU A 153 -45.80 3.23 27.48
C LEU A 153 -46.79 2.75 28.54
N GLN A 154 -47.21 3.66 29.42
CA GLN A 154 -48.12 3.37 30.54
C GLN A 154 -49.25 4.40 30.60
N GLY A 155 -50.29 4.08 31.36
CA GLY A 155 -51.41 5.01 31.62
C GLY A 155 -52.29 5.21 30.38
N ASP A 156 -52.53 6.47 30.02
CA ASP A 156 -53.34 6.86 28.86
C ASP A 156 -52.68 6.56 27.50
N LYS A 157 -51.43 6.08 27.49
CA LYS A 157 -50.70 5.65 26.29
C LYS A 157 -50.60 4.12 26.16
N THR A 158 -51.36 3.39 26.96
CA THR A 158 -51.39 1.91 26.90
C THR A 158 -51.87 1.44 25.53
N LEU A 159 -51.17 0.45 24.98
CA LEU A 159 -51.47 -0.19 23.70
C LEU A 159 -51.80 -1.67 23.95
N LEU A 160 -52.83 -2.17 23.28
CA LEU A 160 -53.20 -3.59 23.25
C LEU A 160 -52.88 -4.17 21.87
N VAL A 161 -52.46 -5.43 21.79
CA VAL A 161 -52.17 -6.09 20.51
C VAL A 161 -53.40 -6.81 19.97
N GLU A 162 -53.87 -6.40 18.80
CA GLU A 162 -54.93 -7.09 18.08
C GLU A 162 -54.40 -8.31 17.33
N SER A 163 -53.31 -8.14 16.58
CA SER A 163 -52.76 -9.19 15.73
C SER A 163 -51.26 -9.10 15.62
N LEU A 164 -50.61 -10.26 15.51
CA LEU A 164 -49.20 -10.47 15.25
C LEU A 164 -49.04 -11.25 13.95
N SER A 165 -48.25 -10.74 13.01
CA SER A 165 -47.90 -11.49 11.80
C SER A 165 -46.44 -11.26 11.40
N GLY A 166 -45.70 -12.30 11.05
CA GLY A 166 -44.29 -12.15 10.71
C GLY A 166 -43.53 -13.46 10.58
N SER A 167 -42.26 -13.37 10.24
CA SER A 167 -41.35 -14.51 10.10
C SER A 167 -40.17 -14.43 11.06
N SER A 168 -39.70 -15.59 11.48
CA SER A 168 -38.34 -15.80 11.98
C SER A 168 -37.68 -16.95 11.22
N ALA A 169 -36.37 -16.87 10.99
CA ALA A 169 -35.62 -17.92 10.31
C ALA A 169 -34.18 -18.03 10.80
N MET A 170 -33.56 -19.18 10.53
CA MET A 170 -32.14 -19.44 10.73
C MET A 170 -31.31 -18.55 9.80
N SER A 171 -30.31 -17.90 10.38
CA SER A 171 -29.40 -16.95 9.72
C SER A 171 -30.12 -15.82 8.97
N ASP A 172 -31.30 -15.43 9.44
CA ASP A 172 -32.05 -14.30 8.91
C ASP A 172 -32.64 -13.47 10.06
N GLN A 173 -32.97 -12.22 9.78
CA GLN A 173 -33.55 -11.32 10.76
C GLN A 173 -35.06 -11.55 10.87
N PHE A 174 -35.57 -11.64 12.10
CA PHE A 174 -37.02 -11.71 12.28
C PHE A 174 -37.67 -10.35 12.02
N VAL A 175 -38.88 -10.38 11.48
CA VAL A 175 -39.69 -9.17 11.29
C VAL A 175 -41.13 -9.52 11.65
N PHE A 176 -41.67 -8.84 12.67
CA PHE A 176 -43.06 -9.00 13.08
C PHE A 176 -43.81 -7.69 12.98
N ASN A 177 -44.96 -7.72 12.32
CA ASN A 177 -45.90 -6.63 12.19
C ASN A 177 -47.03 -6.82 13.20
N LEU A 178 -47.29 -5.77 13.96
CA LEU A 178 -48.28 -5.68 15.01
C LEU A 178 -49.39 -4.73 14.59
N SER A 179 -50.63 -5.15 14.78
CA SER A 179 -51.79 -4.25 14.80
C SER A 179 -52.11 -3.97 16.25
N LEU A 180 -52.10 -2.70 16.64
CA LEU A 180 -52.23 -2.25 18.02
C LEU A 180 -53.48 -1.36 18.16
N ILE A 181 -54.09 -1.39 19.34
CA ILE A 181 -55.30 -0.64 19.67
C ILE A 181 -55.04 0.19 20.93
N SER A 182 -55.51 1.43 20.96
CA SER A 182 -55.54 2.27 22.16
C SER A 182 -56.84 3.08 22.22
N GLU A 183 -57.23 3.56 23.40
CA GLU A 183 -58.29 4.57 23.54
C GLU A 183 -57.78 5.99 23.19
N ASN A 184 -56.45 6.17 23.20
CA ASN A 184 -55.82 7.46 22.94
C ASN A 184 -55.38 7.60 21.48
N ALA A 185 -56.02 8.50 20.75
CA ALA A 185 -55.68 8.83 19.37
C ALA A 185 -54.52 9.83 19.22
N ALA A 186 -53.97 10.33 20.33
CA ALA A 186 -52.94 11.38 20.37
C ALA A 186 -51.61 10.87 20.96
N ILE A 187 -51.27 9.58 20.75
CA ILE A 187 -49.96 9.06 21.13
C ILE A 187 -48.91 9.62 20.15
N ASP A 188 -47.95 10.37 20.67
CA ASP A 188 -46.82 10.87 19.89
C ASP A 188 -46.01 9.69 19.35
N LEU A 189 -45.91 9.56 18.03
CA LEU A 189 -45.27 8.40 17.38
C LEU A 189 -43.81 8.19 17.83
N LYS A 190 -43.09 9.27 18.13
CA LYS A 190 -41.71 9.24 18.62
C LYS A 190 -41.55 8.56 19.98
N ASP A 191 -42.62 8.44 20.78
CA ASP A 191 -42.53 7.90 22.14
C ASP A 191 -42.22 6.40 22.15
N LEU A 192 -42.66 5.67 21.12
CA LEU A 192 -42.44 4.23 20.97
C LEU A 192 -41.29 3.87 20.02
N MET A 193 -40.88 4.79 19.13
CA MET A 193 -39.80 4.54 18.17
C MET A 193 -38.49 4.13 18.85
N GLY A 194 -37.91 3.02 18.37
CA GLY A 194 -36.65 2.47 18.88
C GLY A 194 -36.69 1.92 20.31
N LYS A 195 -37.87 1.80 20.91
CA LYS A 195 -38.04 1.17 22.22
C LYS A 195 -38.05 -0.35 22.09
N ASN A 196 -37.57 -1.01 23.15
CA ASN A 196 -37.68 -2.45 23.32
C ASN A 196 -39.15 -2.78 23.72
N VAL A 197 -39.74 -3.79 23.07
CA VAL A 197 -41.11 -4.26 23.32
C VAL A 197 -41.18 -5.80 23.21
N SER A 198 -42.17 -6.40 23.86
CA SER A 198 -42.40 -7.85 23.78
C SER A 198 -43.87 -8.14 23.52
N VAL A 199 -44.12 -9.19 22.75
CA VAL A 199 -45.45 -9.81 22.60
C VAL A 199 -45.42 -11.15 23.30
N GLY A 200 -46.26 -11.34 24.31
CA GLY A 200 -46.50 -12.64 24.95
C GLY A 200 -47.52 -13.43 24.14
N VAL A 201 -47.23 -14.70 23.84
CA VAL A 201 -48.13 -15.67 23.23
C VAL A 201 -48.43 -16.74 24.26
N GLN A 202 -49.69 -16.82 24.70
CA GLN A 202 -50.10 -17.79 25.73
C GLN A 202 -50.05 -19.22 25.20
N LEU A 203 -49.33 -20.12 25.88
CA LEU A 203 -49.23 -21.55 25.60
C LEU A 203 -50.35 -22.35 26.27
N ALA A 204 -50.49 -23.63 25.92
CA ALA A 204 -51.55 -24.50 26.43
C ALA A 204 -51.46 -24.77 27.95
N ASP A 205 -50.26 -24.72 28.51
CA ASP A 205 -49.98 -24.89 29.94
C ASP A 205 -50.20 -23.60 30.76
N GLY A 206 -50.56 -22.50 30.10
CA GLY A 206 -50.74 -21.18 30.70
C GLY A 206 -49.46 -20.35 30.79
N SER A 207 -48.29 -20.89 30.43
CA SER A 207 -47.05 -20.12 30.31
C SER A 207 -47.05 -19.26 29.04
N GLU A 208 -46.07 -18.37 28.91
CA GLU A 208 -45.95 -17.49 27.75
C GLU A 208 -44.67 -17.72 26.96
N HIS A 209 -44.83 -17.84 25.66
CA HIS A 209 -43.73 -17.67 24.71
C HIS A 209 -43.63 -16.19 24.33
N PHE A 210 -42.44 -15.61 24.39
CA PHE A 210 -42.24 -14.20 24.08
C PHE A 210 -41.64 -14.00 22.70
N VAL A 211 -42.13 -12.98 22.00
CA VAL A 211 -41.48 -12.38 20.83
C VAL A 211 -41.01 -10.99 21.21
N ASN A 212 -39.72 -10.87 21.51
CA ASN A 212 -39.08 -9.62 21.87
C ASN A 212 -38.35 -8.97 20.68
N GLY A 213 -38.46 -7.64 20.54
CA GLY A 213 -37.74 -6.87 19.53
C GLY A 213 -37.75 -5.37 19.81
N TYR A 214 -37.11 -4.62 18.92
CA TYR A 214 -37.11 -3.16 18.94
C TYR A 214 -38.04 -2.60 17.87
N VAL A 215 -38.72 -1.51 18.19
CA VAL A 215 -39.69 -0.88 17.28
C VAL A 215 -38.97 -0.14 16.16
N HIS A 216 -39.05 -0.70 14.94
CA HIS A 216 -38.47 -0.15 13.71
C HIS A 216 -39.37 0.88 13.05
N SER A 217 -40.67 0.65 13.06
CA SER A 217 -41.68 1.60 12.58
C SER A 217 -42.89 1.58 13.51
N PHE A 218 -43.47 2.76 13.74
CA PHE A 218 -44.70 2.92 14.50
C PHE A 218 -45.54 4.03 13.86
N GLY A 219 -46.81 3.72 13.60
CA GLY A 219 -47.70 4.64 12.89
C GLY A 219 -49.13 4.55 13.37
N PHE A 220 -49.86 5.65 13.20
CA PHE A 220 -51.31 5.72 13.38
C PHE A 220 -52.00 5.33 12.07
N SER A 221 -53.02 4.49 12.16
CA SER A 221 -53.79 4.00 11.02
C SER A 221 -55.10 4.78 10.86
N HIS A 222 -56.03 4.64 11.81
CA HIS A 222 -57.31 5.35 11.83
C HIS A 222 -57.91 5.34 13.25
N ALA A 223 -59.01 6.07 13.45
CA ALA A 223 -59.84 5.98 14.66
C ALA A 223 -61.31 5.78 14.26
N ASP A 224 -62.05 4.97 15.02
CA ASP A 224 -63.46 4.65 14.74
C ASP A 224 -64.46 5.39 15.68
N GLY A 225 -63.95 6.31 16.50
CA GLY A 225 -64.72 7.06 17.49
C GLY A 225 -64.79 6.40 18.87
N GLY A 226 -64.35 5.14 19.00
CA GLY A 226 -64.12 4.46 20.29
C GLY A 226 -62.65 4.11 20.51
N PHE A 227 -61.98 3.60 19.48
CA PHE A 227 -60.59 3.19 19.50
C PHE A 227 -59.77 3.89 18.43
N ALA A 228 -58.49 4.06 18.73
CA ALA A 228 -57.42 4.43 17.83
C ALA A 228 -56.61 3.18 17.47
N PHE A 229 -56.38 2.99 16.17
CA PHE A 229 -55.64 1.88 15.62
C PHE A 229 -54.25 2.33 15.22
N TYR A 230 -53.24 1.63 15.72
CA TYR A 230 -51.83 1.85 15.42
C TYR A 230 -51.24 0.58 14.78
N HIS A 231 -50.12 0.73 14.10
CA HIS A 231 -49.33 -0.39 13.61
C HIS A 231 -47.88 -0.22 14.05
N ALA A 232 -47.22 -1.32 14.39
CA ALA A 232 -45.80 -1.33 14.74
C ALA A 232 -45.09 -2.48 14.02
N GLN A 233 -43.84 -2.25 13.63
CA GLN A 233 -42.95 -3.33 13.19
C GLN A 233 -41.83 -3.49 14.20
N ILE A 234 -41.61 -4.73 14.65
CA ILE A 234 -40.54 -5.08 15.58
C ILE A 234 -39.49 -5.95 14.90
N VAL A 235 -38.22 -5.62 15.15
CA VAL A 235 -37.03 -6.24 14.52
C VAL A 235 -35.94 -6.52 15.56
N PRO A 236 -34.94 -7.38 15.28
CA PRO A 236 -33.81 -7.58 16.18
C PRO A 236 -32.90 -6.35 16.27
N TRP A 237 -32.04 -6.32 17.29
CA TRP A 237 -30.99 -5.29 17.38
C TRP A 237 -30.06 -5.30 16.16
N LEU A 238 -29.88 -6.46 15.51
CA LEU A 238 -29.06 -6.61 14.31
C LEU A 238 -29.53 -5.70 13.16
N SER A 239 -30.81 -5.33 13.10
CA SER A 239 -31.34 -4.43 12.06
C SER A 239 -30.80 -3.00 12.18
N TYR A 240 -30.35 -2.58 13.36
CA TYR A 240 -29.76 -1.25 13.56
C TYR A 240 -28.40 -1.12 12.87
N LEU A 241 -27.67 -2.23 12.73
CA LEU A 241 -26.37 -2.27 12.06
C LEU A 241 -26.47 -1.97 10.56
N LYS A 242 -27.68 -1.99 9.97
CA LYS A 242 -27.94 -1.55 8.59
C LYS A 242 -27.83 -0.03 8.40
N GLN A 243 -27.89 0.74 9.49
CA GLN A 243 -27.91 2.20 9.43
C GLN A 243 -26.50 2.83 9.46
N ARG A 244 -25.45 2.02 9.67
CA ARG A 244 -24.06 2.47 9.69
C ARG A 244 -23.26 1.77 8.60
N VAL A 245 -22.67 2.57 7.71
CA VAL A 245 -21.68 2.14 6.69
C VAL A 245 -20.29 2.52 7.16
N ASN A 246 -19.32 1.62 7.00
CA ASN A 246 -17.98 1.82 7.52
C ASN A 246 -16.91 1.23 6.61
N SER A 247 -15.67 1.71 6.76
CA SER A 247 -14.47 1.12 6.16
C SER A 247 -13.39 0.98 7.21
N ARG A 248 -12.96 -0.26 7.48
CA ARG A 248 -12.03 -0.59 8.57
C ARG A 248 -11.26 -1.86 8.29
N ILE A 249 -10.05 -1.92 8.84
CA ILE A 249 -9.16 -3.08 8.79
C ILE A 249 -9.12 -3.77 10.16
N PHE A 250 -9.17 -5.10 10.15
CA PHE A 250 -8.91 -5.98 11.28
C PHE A 250 -7.70 -6.86 10.97
N GLN A 251 -6.74 -6.89 11.90
CA GLN A 251 -5.48 -7.61 11.72
C GLN A 251 -5.23 -8.59 12.85
N ASP A 252 -4.72 -9.76 12.50
CA ASP A 252 -4.31 -10.82 13.42
C ASP A 252 -5.40 -11.20 14.44
N GLN A 253 -6.66 -11.19 13.97
CA GLN A 253 -7.86 -11.44 14.78
C GLN A 253 -8.66 -12.61 14.20
N SER A 254 -9.30 -13.41 15.05
CA SER A 254 -10.24 -14.43 14.58
C SER A 254 -11.55 -13.79 14.16
N VAL A 255 -12.36 -14.51 13.35
CA VAL A 255 -13.70 -14.03 12.99
C VAL A 255 -14.56 -13.72 14.22
N LEU A 256 -14.42 -14.50 15.30
CA LEU A 256 -15.17 -14.28 16.54
C LEU A 256 -14.72 -12.98 17.23
N ASP A 257 -13.42 -12.68 17.23
CA ASP A 257 -12.89 -11.42 17.80
C ASP A 257 -13.36 -10.19 17.00
N VAL A 258 -13.46 -10.32 15.67
CA VAL A 258 -13.99 -9.27 14.81
C VAL A 258 -15.47 -9.00 15.11
N LEU A 259 -16.28 -10.06 15.23
CA LEU A 259 -17.68 -9.94 15.65
C LEU A 259 -17.80 -9.30 17.05
N ASP A 260 -16.96 -9.71 18.00
CA ASP A 260 -16.92 -9.16 19.36
C ASP A 260 -16.60 -7.66 19.35
N THR A 261 -15.61 -7.26 18.52
CA THR A 261 -15.19 -5.87 18.37
C THR A 261 -16.32 -4.98 17.87
N ILE A 262 -17.13 -5.46 16.92
CA ILE A 262 -18.28 -4.71 16.42
C ILE A 262 -19.40 -4.70 17.46
N PHE A 263 -19.84 -5.87 17.91
CA PHE A 263 -21.02 -5.98 18.77
C PHE A 263 -20.82 -5.33 20.14
N LYS A 264 -19.72 -5.60 20.85
CA LYS A 264 -19.42 -4.97 22.15
C LYS A 264 -18.78 -3.59 22.02
N GLY A 265 -17.94 -3.37 21.02
CA GLY A 265 -17.21 -2.12 20.87
C GLY A 265 -18.11 -1.00 20.34
N ASP A 266 -18.71 -1.21 19.16
CA ASP A 266 -19.50 -0.19 18.47
C ASP A 266 -20.97 -0.13 18.95
N TYR A 267 -21.52 -1.26 19.40
CA TYR A 267 -22.95 -1.40 19.77
C TYR A 267 -23.17 -1.82 21.24
N ASN A 268 -22.27 -1.38 22.12
CA ASN A 268 -22.29 -1.72 23.54
C ASN A 268 -23.66 -1.47 24.18
N GLY A 269 -24.16 -2.45 24.93
CA GLY A 269 -25.44 -2.39 25.64
C GLY A 269 -26.68 -2.63 24.77
N LEU A 270 -26.60 -2.47 23.45
CA LEU A 270 -27.70 -2.83 22.52
C LEU A 270 -27.57 -4.29 22.05
N ALA A 271 -26.36 -4.70 21.65
CA ALA A 271 -26.11 -6.02 21.08
C ALA A 271 -26.00 -7.10 22.17
N ALA A 272 -27.01 -7.97 22.25
CA ALA A 272 -26.99 -9.16 23.10
C ALA A 272 -26.79 -10.42 22.24
N TYR A 273 -25.69 -11.13 22.47
CA TYR A 273 -25.30 -12.31 21.71
C TYR A 273 -24.52 -13.33 22.55
N GLU A 274 -24.48 -14.57 22.07
CA GLU A 274 -23.78 -15.68 22.70
C GLU A 274 -23.12 -16.57 21.63
N PHE A 275 -21.86 -16.96 21.84
CA PHE A 275 -21.18 -17.93 20.98
C PHE A 275 -21.34 -19.35 21.53
N ARG A 276 -21.98 -20.22 20.76
CA ARG A 276 -22.10 -21.67 21.01
C ARG A 276 -21.40 -22.46 19.92
N VAL A 277 -20.09 -22.27 19.82
CA VAL A 277 -19.24 -22.87 18.80
C VAL A 277 -18.56 -24.13 19.31
N SER A 278 -18.35 -25.10 18.44
CA SER A 278 -17.70 -26.39 18.72
C SER A 278 -16.25 -26.42 18.25
N GLN A 279 -15.86 -25.59 17.28
CA GLN A 279 -14.51 -25.53 16.74
C GLN A 279 -13.75 -24.25 17.12
N THR A 280 -12.42 -24.32 17.04
CA THR A 280 -11.54 -23.16 17.24
C THR A 280 -11.31 -22.43 15.91
N TYR A 281 -11.51 -21.12 15.89
CA TYR A 281 -11.27 -20.27 14.71
C TYR A 281 -9.87 -19.66 14.78
N ARG A 282 -9.06 -19.90 13.74
CA ARG A 282 -7.71 -19.36 13.65
C ARG A 282 -7.76 -17.86 13.31
N PRO A 283 -6.86 -17.03 13.87
CA PRO A 283 -6.73 -15.64 13.46
C PRO A 283 -6.42 -15.47 11.97
N GLU A 284 -7.03 -14.46 11.37
CA GLU A 284 -6.72 -14.00 10.02
C GLU A 284 -5.73 -12.86 10.05
N ASN A 285 -4.79 -12.87 9.11
CA ASN A 285 -3.78 -11.83 9.01
C ASN A 285 -4.40 -10.47 8.62
N TYR A 286 -5.54 -10.51 7.90
CA TYR A 286 -6.14 -9.34 7.29
C TYR A 286 -7.61 -9.61 6.91
N ILE A 287 -8.52 -8.83 7.49
CA ILE A 287 -9.95 -8.79 7.15
C ILE A 287 -10.33 -7.32 7.00
N VAL A 288 -10.97 -6.96 5.91
CA VAL A 288 -11.38 -5.58 5.61
C VAL A 288 -12.89 -5.51 5.50
N GLN A 289 -13.49 -4.56 6.23
CA GLN A 289 -14.81 -4.01 5.95
C GLN A 289 -14.60 -2.83 5.01
N TYR A 290 -15.24 -2.83 3.83
CA TYR A 290 -15.08 -1.74 2.86
C TYR A 290 -16.42 -1.33 2.28
N ASP A 291 -16.77 -0.06 2.48
CA ASP A 291 -17.99 0.59 1.97
C ASP A 291 -19.26 -0.27 2.07
N GLU A 292 -19.42 -0.94 3.21
CA GLU A 292 -20.54 -1.82 3.48
C GLU A 292 -21.10 -1.55 4.88
N THR A 293 -22.38 -1.86 5.09
CA THR A 293 -23.00 -1.73 6.41
C THR A 293 -22.37 -2.70 7.40
N ASP A 294 -22.36 -2.35 8.69
CA ASP A 294 -21.87 -3.26 9.73
C ASP A 294 -22.64 -4.59 9.72
N GLU A 295 -23.94 -4.58 9.39
CA GLU A 295 -24.77 -5.77 9.29
C GLU A 295 -24.32 -6.69 8.14
N HIS A 296 -24.23 -6.16 6.93
CA HIS A 296 -23.74 -6.90 5.77
C HIS A 296 -22.36 -7.52 6.03
N PHE A 297 -21.45 -6.77 6.66
CA PHE A 297 -20.12 -7.23 7.01
C PHE A 297 -20.14 -8.44 7.95
N VAL A 298 -20.85 -8.34 9.08
CA VAL A 298 -20.92 -9.45 10.04
C VAL A 298 -21.62 -10.67 9.44
N CYS A 299 -22.67 -10.46 8.64
CA CYS A 299 -23.40 -11.54 7.98
C CYS A 299 -22.54 -12.26 6.94
N ARG A 300 -21.84 -11.56 6.04
CA ARG A 300 -20.95 -12.21 5.07
C ARG A 300 -19.78 -12.94 5.73
N LEU A 301 -19.28 -12.43 6.87
CA LEU A 301 -18.23 -13.11 7.63
C LEU A 301 -18.77 -14.41 8.23
N MET A 302 -19.94 -14.36 8.89
CA MET A 302 -20.57 -15.56 9.42
C MET A 302 -20.80 -16.60 8.30
N GLU A 303 -21.31 -16.17 7.14
CA GLU A 303 -21.51 -17.01 5.96
C GLU A 303 -20.21 -17.62 5.42
N LYS A 304 -19.13 -16.82 5.33
CA LYS A 304 -17.81 -17.27 4.86
C LYS A 304 -17.23 -18.35 5.76
N TYR A 305 -17.37 -18.19 7.08
CA TYR A 305 -16.83 -19.11 8.08
C TYR A 305 -17.80 -20.23 8.48
N GLY A 306 -19.00 -20.29 7.89
CA GLY A 306 -20.01 -21.30 8.16
C GLY A 306 -20.72 -21.15 9.51
N LEU A 307 -20.61 -19.98 10.13
CA LEU A 307 -21.34 -19.59 11.34
C LEU A 307 -22.77 -19.23 10.97
N PHE A 308 -23.72 -19.72 11.73
CA PHE A 308 -25.13 -19.37 11.58
C PHE A 308 -25.69 -18.85 12.90
N TYR A 309 -26.83 -18.19 12.84
CA TYR A 309 -27.45 -17.62 14.03
C TYR A 309 -28.96 -17.80 14.06
N TYR A 310 -29.53 -17.65 15.24
CA TYR A 310 -30.97 -17.47 15.45
C TYR A 310 -31.17 -16.58 16.68
N PHE A 311 -32.40 -16.12 16.89
CA PHE A 311 -32.74 -15.28 18.04
C PHE A 311 -33.52 -16.06 19.09
N ASP A 312 -32.98 -16.11 20.30
CA ASP A 312 -33.66 -16.67 21.47
C ASP A 312 -34.32 -15.52 22.24
N HIS A 313 -35.65 -15.51 22.24
CA HIS A 313 -36.44 -14.45 22.84
C HIS A 313 -36.71 -14.75 24.33
N LYS A 314 -36.50 -13.73 25.16
CA LYS A 314 -36.79 -13.70 26.59
C LYS A 314 -37.83 -12.61 26.85
N PRO A 315 -38.48 -12.57 28.03
CA PRO A 315 -39.48 -11.56 28.34
C PRO A 315 -38.95 -10.13 28.19
N ASN A 316 -37.70 -9.88 28.59
CA ASN A 316 -37.08 -8.56 28.67
C ASN A 316 -36.12 -8.20 27.53
N GLY A 317 -35.88 -9.12 26.59
CA GLY A 317 -34.85 -8.95 25.57
C GLY A 317 -34.72 -10.19 24.67
N HIS A 318 -33.91 -10.12 23.63
CA HIS A 318 -33.57 -11.27 22.80
C HIS A 318 -32.05 -11.41 22.69
N VAL A 319 -31.58 -12.64 22.57
CA VAL A 319 -30.15 -12.97 22.42
C VAL A 319 -29.93 -13.61 21.06
N MET A 320 -28.99 -13.07 20.29
CA MET A 320 -28.52 -13.69 19.05
C MET A 320 -27.56 -14.85 19.39
N VAL A 321 -28.00 -16.08 19.19
CA VAL A 321 -27.17 -17.27 19.43
C VAL A 321 -26.44 -17.61 18.14
N ILE A 322 -25.10 -17.59 18.18
CA ILE A 322 -24.23 -17.85 17.03
C ILE A 322 -23.56 -19.21 17.22
N SER A 323 -23.65 -20.10 16.24
CA SER A 323 -23.14 -21.48 16.32
C SER A 323 -22.56 -21.96 14.99
N ASP A 324 -21.86 -23.10 15.04
CA ASP A 324 -21.16 -23.72 13.91
C ASP A 324 -21.51 -25.20 13.69
N ASP A 325 -22.33 -25.82 14.53
CA ASP A 325 -22.83 -27.19 14.33
C ASP A 325 -24.25 -27.33 14.87
N SER A 326 -25.22 -27.39 13.95
CA SER A 326 -26.65 -27.49 14.28
C SER A 326 -27.03 -28.84 14.90
N ARG A 327 -26.13 -29.82 14.84
CA ARG A 327 -26.34 -31.16 15.39
C ARG A 327 -25.87 -31.25 16.85
N SER A 328 -25.04 -30.29 17.28
CA SER A 328 -24.49 -30.26 18.63
C SER A 328 -25.61 -30.10 19.67
N GLY A 329 -25.50 -30.82 20.80
CA GLY A 329 -26.38 -30.60 21.95
C GLY A 329 -26.20 -29.22 22.59
N ALA A 330 -25.07 -28.54 22.32
CA ALA A 330 -24.84 -27.17 22.78
C ALA A 330 -25.59 -26.13 21.95
N PHE A 331 -25.85 -26.39 20.66
CA PHE A 331 -26.56 -25.46 19.76
C PHE A 331 -27.95 -25.15 20.29
N CYS A 332 -28.76 -26.20 20.46
CA CYS A 332 -30.06 -26.14 21.09
C CYS A 332 -30.04 -27.06 22.32
N PRO A 333 -29.81 -26.53 23.54
CA PRO A 333 -29.84 -27.35 24.75
C PRO A 333 -31.18 -28.09 24.86
N PRO A 334 -31.20 -29.28 25.50
CA PRO A 334 -32.43 -30.03 25.72
C PRO A 334 -33.41 -29.13 26.47
N GLN A 335 -34.51 -28.76 25.81
CA GLN A 335 -35.59 -28.07 26.48
C GLN A 335 -36.29 -29.07 27.41
N PRO A 336 -36.83 -28.64 28.57
CA PRO A 336 -37.63 -29.50 29.45
C PRO A 336 -38.69 -30.29 28.67
N ASP A 337 -39.19 -29.68 27.59
CA ASP A 337 -40.01 -30.30 26.57
C ASP A 337 -39.33 -30.09 25.21
N HIS A 338 -38.53 -31.05 24.75
CA HIS A 338 -38.28 -31.18 23.31
C HIS A 338 -39.67 -31.35 22.69
N ALA A 339 -40.22 -30.30 22.05
CA ALA A 339 -41.63 -30.25 21.74
C ALA A 339 -42.02 -31.49 20.92
N ASP A 340 -42.65 -32.46 21.57
CA ASP A 340 -43.29 -33.59 20.92
C ASP A 340 -44.57 -33.01 20.30
N VAL A 341 -44.48 -32.70 19.01
CA VAL A 341 -45.59 -32.12 18.27
C VAL A 341 -46.33 -33.25 17.57
N GLU A 342 -47.60 -33.40 17.91
CA GLU A 342 -48.47 -34.40 17.30
C GLU A 342 -48.87 -33.97 15.88
N PHE A 343 -48.86 -34.90 14.93
CA PHE A 343 -49.44 -34.72 13.62
C PHE A 343 -50.87 -35.27 13.60
N ASN A 344 -51.86 -34.44 13.25
CA ASN A 344 -53.26 -34.85 13.18
C ASN A 344 -53.89 -34.68 11.79
N GLY A 345 -53.15 -34.18 10.79
CA GLY A 345 -53.68 -33.97 9.43
C GLY A 345 -54.87 -33.01 9.36
N GLY A 346 -55.05 -32.12 10.35
CA GLY A 346 -56.20 -31.22 10.44
C GLY A 346 -57.43 -31.82 11.13
N ASN A 347 -57.36 -33.06 11.62
CA ASN A 347 -58.44 -33.70 12.37
C ASN A 347 -58.43 -33.25 13.85
N ARG A 348 -59.31 -32.31 14.20
CA ARG A 348 -59.41 -31.71 15.56
C ARG A 348 -60.18 -32.56 16.58
N TRP A 349 -59.75 -33.79 16.83
CA TRP A 349 -60.33 -34.64 17.89
C TRP A 349 -59.77 -34.33 19.29
N HIS A 350 -58.61 -33.65 19.36
CA HIS A 350 -57.95 -33.25 20.60
C HIS A 350 -57.71 -31.73 20.59
N ASP A 351 -57.84 -31.11 21.77
CA ASP A 351 -57.61 -29.67 22.01
C ASP A 351 -56.12 -29.34 22.21
N ARG A 352 -55.24 -30.06 21.50
CA ARG A 352 -53.78 -29.92 21.61
C ARG A 352 -53.21 -29.30 20.35
N ASP A 353 -52.24 -28.41 20.55
CA ASP A 353 -51.36 -27.85 19.53
C ASP A 353 -50.73 -28.96 18.67
N SER A 354 -50.85 -28.85 17.35
CA SER A 354 -50.54 -29.95 16.42
C SER A 354 -50.02 -29.47 15.06
N VAL A 355 -49.30 -30.34 14.34
CA VAL A 355 -49.01 -30.16 12.92
C VAL A 355 -50.20 -30.67 12.11
N THR A 356 -50.76 -29.80 11.28
CA THR A 356 -51.97 -30.06 10.48
C THR A 356 -51.65 -30.45 9.04
N ALA A 357 -50.51 -30.02 8.52
CA ALA A 357 -49.99 -30.43 7.22
C ALA A 357 -48.47 -30.57 7.30
N PHE A 358 -47.93 -31.60 6.64
CA PHE A 358 -46.50 -31.83 6.56
C PHE A 358 -46.17 -32.44 5.20
N ALA A 359 -45.21 -31.86 4.50
CA ALA A 359 -44.79 -32.27 3.17
C ALA A 359 -43.26 -32.30 3.09
N ALA A 360 -42.74 -33.07 2.14
CA ALA A 360 -41.31 -33.19 1.88
C ALA A 360 -41.05 -32.94 0.40
N GLU A 361 -40.05 -32.13 0.10
CA GLU A 361 -39.62 -31.84 -1.27
C GLU A 361 -38.13 -32.18 -1.41
N ARG A 362 -37.74 -32.72 -2.58
CA ARG A 362 -36.33 -32.86 -2.96
C ARG A 362 -36.03 -31.95 -4.13
N ASN A 363 -34.93 -31.23 -4.02
CA ASN A 363 -34.45 -30.31 -5.04
C ASN A 363 -33.11 -30.78 -5.59
N LEU A 364 -32.90 -30.59 -6.90
CA LEU A 364 -31.64 -30.87 -7.57
C LEU A 364 -30.54 -29.99 -6.97
N GLN A 365 -29.44 -30.59 -6.50
CA GLN A 365 -28.27 -29.88 -6.03
C GLN A 365 -26.99 -30.46 -6.67
N PRO A 366 -25.93 -29.65 -6.82
CA PRO A 366 -24.62 -30.15 -7.25
C PRO A 366 -24.13 -31.29 -6.38
N THR A 367 -23.40 -32.23 -6.97
CA THR A 367 -22.91 -33.45 -6.30
C THR A 367 -21.47 -33.31 -5.82
N LYS A 368 -20.79 -32.21 -6.16
CA LYS A 368 -19.37 -32.01 -5.88
C LYS A 368 -18.98 -30.54 -5.81
N VAL A 369 -18.07 -30.22 -4.89
CA VAL A 369 -17.41 -28.91 -4.79
C VAL A 369 -15.90 -29.11 -4.91
N ALA A 370 -15.27 -28.35 -5.81
CA ALA A 370 -13.83 -28.30 -5.96
C ALA A 370 -13.32 -26.85 -5.85
N LEU A 371 -12.26 -26.65 -5.07
CA LEU A 371 -11.64 -25.36 -4.81
C LEU A 371 -10.16 -25.40 -5.21
N ASN A 372 -9.64 -24.29 -5.72
CA ASN A 372 -8.21 -24.08 -5.93
C ASN A 372 -7.80 -22.65 -5.59
N THR A 373 -6.54 -22.47 -5.20
CA THR A 373 -5.98 -21.15 -4.86
C THR A 373 -4.48 -21.11 -5.14
N PHE A 374 -3.88 -19.92 -5.11
CA PHE A 374 -2.44 -19.71 -5.27
C PHE A 374 -1.81 -19.09 -4.02
N ASP A 375 -0.76 -19.73 -3.49
CA ASP A 375 0.08 -19.19 -2.43
C ASP A 375 1.48 -18.87 -2.96
N PHE A 376 1.86 -17.58 -2.93
CA PHE A 376 3.17 -17.15 -3.38
C PHE A 376 4.32 -17.63 -2.48
N LYS A 377 4.05 -18.02 -1.23
CA LYS A 377 5.05 -18.60 -0.32
C LYS A 377 5.33 -20.07 -0.65
N ALA A 378 4.39 -20.75 -1.28
CA ALA A 378 4.50 -22.12 -1.74
C ALA A 378 3.98 -22.27 -3.19
N PRO A 379 4.60 -21.60 -4.18
CA PRO A 379 4.02 -21.42 -5.53
C PRO A 379 3.87 -22.71 -6.34
N ASN A 380 4.60 -23.77 -5.99
CA ASN A 380 4.52 -25.08 -6.63
C ASN A 380 3.67 -26.08 -5.84
N ALA A 381 3.15 -25.70 -4.67
CA ALA A 381 2.28 -26.57 -3.90
C ALA A 381 0.90 -26.60 -4.56
N MET A 382 0.42 -27.81 -4.91
CA MET A 382 -0.95 -27.98 -5.41
C MET A 382 -1.92 -27.74 -4.26
N GLN A 383 -2.66 -26.63 -4.29
CA GLN A 383 -3.66 -26.29 -3.27
C GLN A 383 -5.06 -26.82 -3.56
N TYR A 384 -5.23 -27.58 -4.65
CA TYR A 384 -6.51 -28.16 -5.06
C TYR A 384 -7.15 -29.03 -3.97
N VAL A 385 -8.45 -28.82 -3.75
CA VAL A 385 -9.30 -29.60 -2.85
C VAL A 385 -10.60 -29.95 -3.58
N GLU A 386 -11.05 -31.19 -3.42
CA GLU A 386 -12.29 -31.69 -4.03
C GLU A 386 -13.05 -32.54 -3.01
N LEU A 387 -14.35 -32.29 -2.85
CA LEU A 387 -15.23 -33.05 -1.96
C LEU A 387 -16.56 -33.40 -2.67
N PRO A 388 -16.92 -34.69 -2.78
CA PRO A 388 -18.24 -35.12 -3.23
C PRO A 388 -19.27 -35.03 -2.11
N THR A 389 -20.57 -34.90 -2.46
CA THR A 389 -21.68 -34.97 -1.50
C THR A 389 -21.68 -36.30 -0.75
N VAL A 390 -21.87 -36.25 0.57
CA VAL A 390 -22.09 -37.43 1.42
C VAL A 390 -23.52 -37.93 1.26
N THR A 391 -24.48 -37.01 1.08
CA THR A 391 -25.90 -37.36 0.95
C THR A 391 -26.22 -37.77 -0.48
N GLN A 392 -26.62 -39.03 -0.70
CA GLN A 392 -27.06 -39.51 -2.01
C GLN A 392 -28.38 -38.82 -2.42
N GLN A 393 -28.35 -38.13 -3.56
CA GLN A 393 -29.50 -37.40 -4.11
C GLN A 393 -30.33 -38.24 -5.11
N GLY A 394 -30.20 -39.58 -5.06
CA GLY A 394 -30.74 -40.49 -6.07
C GLY A 394 -29.77 -40.69 -7.25
N ASP A 395 -30.30 -41.12 -8.40
CA ASP A 395 -29.52 -41.37 -9.63
C ASP A 395 -29.19 -40.05 -10.36
N MET A 396 -28.28 -39.27 -9.78
CA MET A 396 -27.84 -37.98 -10.33
C MET A 396 -26.52 -38.12 -11.11
N PRO A 397 -26.36 -37.39 -12.23
CA PRO A 397 -25.06 -37.27 -12.88
C PRO A 397 -24.06 -36.52 -12.00
N ALA A 398 -22.76 -36.73 -12.24
CA ALA A 398 -21.72 -35.98 -11.56
C ALA A 398 -21.75 -34.50 -11.99
N MET A 399 -22.22 -33.62 -11.11
CA MET A 399 -22.30 -32.18 -11.33
C MET A 399 -21.41 -31.45 -10.33
N GLU A 400 -20.44 -30.69 -10.86
CA GLU A 400 -19.42 -30.01 -10.06
C GLU A 400 -19.63 -28.50 -10.04
N ILE A 401 -19.41 -27.90 -8.86
CA ILE A 401 -19.07 -26.48 -8.73
C ILE A 401 -17.57 -26.39 -8.52
N TYR A 402 -16.88 -25.72 -9.45
CA TYR A 402 -15.45 -25.40 -9.34
C TYR A 402 -15.24 -23.92 -9.08
N ASP A 403 -14.45 -23.58 -8.06
CA ASP A 403 -14.01 -22.22 -7.75
C ASP A 403 -12.48 -22.19 -7.68
N GLY A 404 -11.86 -21.64 -8.73
CA GLY A 404 -10.42 -21.55 -8.90
C GLY A 404 -9.84 -20.17 -8.57
N ASN A 405 -10.41 -19.45 -7.60
CA ASN A 405 -9.99 -18.09 -7.26
C ASN A 405 -8.47 -17.99 -6.93
N PRO A 406 -7.68 -17.27 -7.74
CA PRO A 406 -6.23 -17.17 -7.56
C PRO A 406 -5.81 -16.22 -6.43
N ALA A 407 -6.74 -15.47 -5.83
CA ALA A 407 -6.48 -14.45 -4.82
C ALA A 407 -6.31 -15.02 -3.40
N PHE A 408 -5.52 -16.09 -3.23
CA PHE A 408 -5.19 -16.69 -1.93
C PHE A 408 -6.43 -16.89 -1.02
N SER A 409 -7.44 -17.63 -1.49
CA SER A 409 -8.73 -17.79 -0.81
C SER A 409 -8.67 -18.50 0.54
N TYR A 410 -7.75 -19.46 0.70
CA TYR A 410 -7.49 -20.20 1.94
C TYR A 410 -5.99 -20.45 2.13
N LYS A 411 -5.56 -20.64 3.39
CA LYS A 411 -4.13 -20.69 3.76
C LYS A 411 -3.45 -22.01 3.41
N ASP A 412 -4.16 -23.11 3.60
CA ASP A 412 -3.67 -24.47 3.41
C ASP A 412 -4.83 -25.40 3.01
N LYS A 413 -4.51 -26.66 2.70
CA LYS A 413 -5.51 -27.64 2.28
C LYS A 413 -6.56 -27.94 3.34
N ASP A 414 -6.24 -27.83 4.62
CA ASP A 414 -7.20 -28.09 5.70
C ASP A 414 -8.26 -26.98 5.74
N ASP A 415 -7.82 -25.73 5.59
CA ASP A 415 -8.70 -24.58 5.43
C ASP A 415 -9.56 -24.70 4.16
N GLY A 416 -8.97 -25.12 3.03
CA GLY A 416 -9.68 -25.37 1.78
C GLY A 416 -10.72 -26.50 1.89
N GLN A 417 -10.39 -27.59 2.59
CA GLN A 417 -11.32 -28.69 2.88
C GLN A 417 -12.46 -28.26 3.79
N ARG A 418 -12.18 -27.45 4.81
CA ARG A 418 -13.23 -26.86 5.66
C ARG A 418 -14.18 -26.03 4.82
N GLU A 419 -13.67 -25.11 4.01
CA GLU A 419 -14.50 -24.25 3.17
C GLU A 419 -15.31 -25.06 2.15
N ALA A 420 -14.69 -26.03 1.46
CA ALA A 420 -15.38 -26.91 0.52
C ALA A 420 -16.50 -27.69 1.21
N ARG A 421 -16.25 -28.22 2.43
CA ARG A 421 -17.26 -28.92 3.24
C ARG A 421 -18.42 -28.00 3.61
N GLN A 422 -18.14 -26.78 4.06
CA GLN A 422 -19.19 -25.82 4.41
C GLN A 422 -20.07 -25.48 3.20
N ARG A 423 -19.48 -25.20 2.04
CA ARG A 423 -20.22 -24.95 0.79
C ARG A 423 -21.05 -26.17 0.39
N LEU A 424 -20.50 -27.38 0.55
CA LEU A 424 -21.20 -28.63 0.26
C LEU A 424 -22.39 -28.85 1.19
N GLU A 425 -22.22 -28.67 2.50
CA GLU A 425 -23.28 -28.81 3.50
C GLU A 425 -24.46 -27.84 3.22
N VAL A 426 -24.19 -26.62 2.71
CA VAL A 426 -25.23 -25.69 2.23
C VAL A 426 -26.08 -26.32 1.12
N LEU A 427 -25.45 -27.02 0.17
CA LEU A 427 -26.16 -27.70 -0.92
C LEU A 427 -26.93 -28.91 -0.40
N GLU A 428 -26.34 -29.68 0.51
CA GLU A 428 -26.93 -30.92 1.02
C GLU A 428 -28.22 -30.70 1.81
N TRP A 429 -28.27 -29.70 2.70
CA TRP A 429 -29.52 -29.45 3.45
C TRP A 429 -30.65 -28.93 2.55
N GLN A 430 -30.30 -28.25 1.44
CA GLN A 430 -31.28 -27.78 0.46
C GLN A 430 -31.82 -28.89 -0.45
N ALA A 431 -31.11 -30.02 -0.54
CA ALA A 431 -31.50 -31.14 -1.39
C ALA A 431 -32.79 -31.82 -0.89
N LYS A 432 -33.11 -31.74 0.41
CA LYS A 432 -34.37 -32.24 0.98
C LYS A 432 -34.86 -31.36 2.12
N VAL A 433 -35.96 -30.64 1.90
CA VAL A 433 -36.59 -29.74 2.87
C VAL A 433 -38.02 -30.22 3.16
N PHE A 434 -38.46 -30.02 4.39
CA PHE A 434 -39.83 -30.29 4.82
C PHE A 434 -40.57 -28.97 5.00
N THR A 435 -41.83 -28.92 4.59
CA THR A 435 -42.73 -27.77 4.78
C THR A 435 -43.94 -28.22 5.57
N GLY A 436 -44.47 -27.36 6.44
CA GLY A 436 -45.64 -27.70 7.25
C GLY A 436 -46.49 -26.52 7.64
N ALA A 437 -47.72 -26.82 8.05
CA ALA A 437 -48.66 -25.89 8.67
C ALA A 437 -49.07 -26.42 10.04
N SER A 438 -49.16 -25.55 11.03
CA SER A 438 -49.40 -25.94 12.42
C SER A 438 -50.13 -24.85 13.19
N ASP A 439 -50.81 -25.24 14.27
CA ASP A 439 -51.31 -24.34 15.32
C ASP A 439 -50.44 -24.41 16.60
N CYS A 440 -49.27 -25.07 16.53
CA CYS A 440 -48.35 -25.19 17.65
C CYS A 440 -47.65 -23.88 17.97
N ARG A 441 -47.99 -23.31 19.12
CA ARG A 441 -47.48 -22.01 19.58
C ARG A 441 -46.03 -22.04 20.03
N GLY A 442 -45.52 -23.22 20.40
CA GLY A 442 -44.13 -23.42 20.83
C GLY A 442 -43.12 -23.62 19.68
N LEU A 443 -43.56 -23.64 18.43
CA LEU A 443 -42.67 -23.85 17.29
C LEU A 443 -41.92 -22.55 16.94
N VAL A 444 -40.58 -22.58 17.05
CA VAL A 444 -39.71 -21.41 16.84
C VAL A 444 -38.53 -21.78 15.96
N ALA A 445 -38.12 -20.88 15.05
CA ALA A 445 -36.94 -21.06 14.23
C ALA A 445 -35.66 -21.21 15.09
N GLY A 446 -34.77 -22.12 14.70
CA GLY A 446 -33.55 -22.44 15.45
C GLY A 446 -33.73 -23.41 16.62
N ARG A 447 -34.96 -23.90 16.86
CA ARG A 447 -35.24 -24.97 17.83
C ARG A 447 -35.50 -26.30 17.12
N THR A 448 -35.26 -27.39 17.85
CA THR A 448 -35.58 -28.75 17.37
C THR A 448 -36.92 -29.23 17.92
N PHE A 449 -37.60 -30.09 17.17
CA PHE A 449 -38.87 -30.70 17.57
C PHE A 449 -38.95 -32.14 17.07
N LYS A 450 -39.73 -32.97 17.77
CA LYS A 450 -40.04 -34.33 17.34
C LYS A 450 -41.45 -34.42 16.81
N LEU A 451 -41.60 -34.95 15.60
CA LEU A 451 -42.92 -35.14 14.99
C LEU A 451 -43.47 -36.53 15.34
N GLN A 452 -44.61 -36.57 16.03
CA GLN A 452 -45.26 -37.81 16.45
C GLN A 452 -46.51 -38.08 15.61
N GLY A 453 -46.85 -39.35 15.39
CA GLY A 453 -48.10 -39.75 14.71
C GLY A 453 -48.13 -39.59 13.18
N HIS A 454 -47.05 -39.13 12.55
CA HIS A 454 -46.95 -39.04 11.10
C HIS A 454 -46.49 -40.37 10.47
N HIS A 455 -47.20 -40.88 9.46
CA HIS A 455 -46.97 -42.21 8.87
C HIS A 455 -45.57 -42.47 8.26
N TRP A 456 -44.80 -41.41 7.94
CA TRP A 456 -43.44 -41.51 7.41
C TRP A 456 -42.36 -41.70 8.48
N PHE A 457 -42.66 -41.43 9.76
CA PHE A 457 -41.67 -41.45 10.83
C PHE A 457 -42.09 -42.35 11.99
N ASP A 458 -42.81 -43.43 11.68
CA ASP A 458 -43.19 -44.44 12.66
C ASP A 458 -41.92 -45.00 13.34
N PRO A 459 -41.79 -44.87 14.68
CA PRO A 459 -40.64 -45.39 15.43
C PRO A 459 -40.35 -46.88 15.18
N ALA A 460 -41.36 -47.66 14.76
CA ALA A 460 -41.21 -49.08 14.46
C ALA A 460 -40.51 -49.39 13.11
N THR A 461 -40.39 -48.42 12.20
CA THR A 461 -39.87 -48.64 10.83
C THR A 461 -38.72 -47.70 10.42
N GLU A 462 -38.84 -46.39 10.59
CA GLU A 462 -37.85 -45.38 10.16
C GLU A 462 -37.70 -44.27 11.22
N GLY A 463 -37.37 -44.64 12.46
CA GLY A 463 -37.46 -43.82 13.69
C GLY A 463 -36.63 -42.52 13.81
N ASP A 464 -36.27 -41.86 12.72
CA ASP A 464 -35.69 -40.51 12.73
C ASP A 464 -36.80 -39.48 12.53
N ASN A 465 -37.46 -39.10 13.62
CA ASN A 465 -38.55 -38.12 13.65
C ASN A 465 -38.14 -36.76 14.25
N ASP A 466 -36.83 -36.50 14.33
CA ASP A 466 -36.24 -35.30 14.94
C ASP A 466 -35.87 -34.27 13.85
N PHE A 467 -36.39 -33.05 14.00
CA PHE A 467 -36.30 -31.99 13.01
C PHE A 467 -35.76 -30.70 13.61
N LEU A 468 -35.04 -29.93 12.79
CA LEU A 468 -34.66 -28.55 13.07
C LEU A 468 -35.60 -27.62 12.29
N ALA A 469 -36.30 -26.73 13.00
CA ALA A 469 -37.09 -25.68 12.38
C ALA A 469 -36.18 -24.59 11.81
N LEU A 470 -36.18 -24.45 10.48
CA LEU A 470 -35.37 -23.46 9.77
C LEU A 470 -36.06 -22.11 9.66
N SER A 471 -37.38 -22.07 9.45
CA SER A 471 -38.16 -20.83 9.40
C SER A 471 -39.56 -21.08 9.91
N VAL A 472 -40.15 -20.07 10.55
CA VAL A 472 -41.52 -20.09 11.06
C VAL A 472 -42.18 -18.76 10.71
N GLN A 473 -43.24 -18.80 9.92
CA GLN A 473 -44.13 -17.67 9.66
C GLN A 473 -45.34 -17.81 10.57
N VAL A 474 -45.62 -16.79 11.38
CA VAL A 474 -46.71 -16.77 12.35
C VAL A 474 -47.79 -15.79 11.91
N SER A 475 -49.05 -16.14 12.17
CA SER A 475 -50.21 -15.26 12.11
C SER A 475 -51.11 -15.57 13.31
N ALA A 476 -51.23 -14.59 14.21
CA ALA A 476 -52.03 -14.71 15.42
C ALA A 476 -52.93 -13.47 15.61
N ARG A 477 -54.14 -13.68 16.17
CA ARG A 477 -55.10 -12.59 16.40
C ARG A 477 -55.94 -12.81 17.67
N ASN A 478 -56.15 -11.74 18.42
CA ASN A 478 -57.11 -11.62 19.52
C ASN A 478 -58.49 -11.18 19.00
N ASN A 479 -59.58 -11.68 19.57
CA ASN A 479 -60.94 -11.34 19.17
C ASN A 479 -61.55 -10.08 19.86
N TYR A 480 -60.95 -8.89 19.69
CA TYR A 480 -61.46 -7.64 20.28
C TYR A 480 -62.82 -7.17 19.71
N PHE A 481 -63.05 -7.34 18.41
CA PHE A 481 -64.19 -6.70 17.70
C PHE A 481 -65.23 -7.67 17.14
N GLU A 482 -64.88 -8.94 16.91
CA GLU A 482 -65.79 -9.93 16.32
C GLU A 482 -66.34 -10.89 17.38
N ARG A 483 -67.63 -10.75 17.72
CA ARG A 483 -68.34 -11.75 18.55
C ARG A 483 -68.58 -13.02 17.71
N GLY A 484 -67.76 -14.04 17.91
CA GLY A 484 -68.00 -15.38 17.35
C GLY A 484 -66.80 -16.05 16.67
N GLN A 485 -65.69 -15.33 16.45
CA GLN A 485 -64.43 -15.95 16.06
C GLN A 485 -63.59 -16.25 17.30
N SER A 486 -63.08 -17.47 17.42
CA SER A 486 -62.11 -17.85 18.45
C SER A 486 -60.78 -17.14 18.19
N ASP A 487 -59.98 -16.91 19.22
CA ASP A 487 -58.58 -16.50 19.01
C ASP A 487 -57.90 -17.54 18.10
N VAL A 488 -57.20 -17.07 17.07
CA VAL A 488 -56.59 -17.95 16.07
C VAL A 488 -55.09 -17.75 16.11
N TYR A 489 -54.37 -18.83 16.42
CA TYR A 489 -52.94 -18.95 16.16
C TYR A 489 -52.73 -19.92 15.00
N ARG A 490 -51.94 -19.51 14.01
CA ARG A 490 -51.47 -20.39 12.92
C ARG A 490 -50.02 -20.05 12.61
N ASN A 491 -49.26 -21.08 12.24
CA ASN A 491 -47.96 -20.92 11.64
C ASN A 491 -47.78 -21.83 10.43
N THR A 492 -46.84 -21.45 9.57
CA THR A 492 -46.25 -22.32 8.57
C THR A 492 -44.75 -22.34 8.77
N PHE A 493 -44.11 -23.48 8.55
CA PHE A 493 -42.70 -23.63 8.85
C PHE A 493 -41.96 -24.46 7.80
N THR A 494 -40.65 -24.27 7.73
CA THR A 494 -39.73 -25.12 6.99
C THR A 494 -38.80 -25.84 7.95
N ALA A 495 -38.47 -27.09 7.70
CA ALA A 495 -37.58 -27.87 8.57
C ALA A 495 -36.65 -28.80 7.77
N ILE A 496 -35.55 -29.20 8.41
CA ILE A 496 -34.66 -30.27 7.95
C ILE A 496 -34.54 -31.32 9.05
N ARG A 497 -34.14 -32.55 8.69
CA ARG A 497 -33.83 -33.58 9.69
C ARG A 497 -32.65 -33.12 10.54
N ARG A 498 -32.72 -33.28 11.86
CA ARG A 498 -31.69 -32.79 12.79
C ARG A 498 -30.29 -33.30 12.49
N LYS A 499 -30.16 -34.53 11.97
CA LYS A 499 -28.86 -35.13 11.62
C LYS A 499 -28.13 -34.43 10.47
N ILE A 500 -28.84 -33.67 9.63
CA ILE A 500 -28.26 -32.94 8.50
C ILE A 500 -27.69 -31.62 9.03
N PRO A 501 -26.38 -31.36 8.83
CA PRO A 501 -25.78 -30.11 9.28
C PRO A 501 -26.35 -28.92 8.52
N TYR A 502 -26.75 -27.88 9.25
CA TYR A 502 -27.15 -26.61 8.67
C TYR A 502 -25.93 -25.70 8.50
N ARG A 503 -25.88 -25.02 7.34
CA ARG A 503 -24.95 -23.94 7.04
C ARG A 503 -25.70 -22.79 6.40
N PRO A 504 -25.34 -21.53 6.71
CA PRO A 504 -26.00 -20.39 6.10
C PRO A 504 -25.72 -20.35 4.60
N ARG A 505 -26.70 -19.89 3.82
CA ARG A 505 -26.46 -19.55 2.41
C ARG A 505 -25.53 -18.34 2.34
N ARG A 506 -24.71 -18.24 1.30
CA ARG A 506 -23.89 -17.05 1.02
C ARG A 506 -24.75 -15.98 0.35
N ALA A 507 -25.63 -15.35 1.12
CA ALA A 507 -26.55 -14.32 0.64
C ALA A 507 -25.89 -12.94 0.54
N HIS A 508 -24.88 -12.67 1.35
CA HIS A 508 -24.18 -11.39 1.42
C HIS A 508 -22.89 -11.46 0.58
N PRO A 509 -22.87 -10.92 -0.66
CA PRO A 509 -21.69 -10.95 -1.49
C PRO A 509 -20.55 -10.15 -0.85
N PRO A 510 -19.29 -10.58 -1.02
CA PRO A 510 -18.15 -9.80 -0.55
C PRO A 510 -18.05 -8.47 -1.32
N PRO A 511 -17.60 -7.39 -0.67
CA PRO A 511 -17.31 -6.12 -1.34
C PRO A 511 -16.25 -6.33 -2.42
N ARG A 512 -16.35 -5.58 -3.51
CA ARG A 512 -15.35 -5.56 -4.59
C ARG A 512 -14.80 -4.15 -4.76
N MET A 513 -13.49 -4.04 -4.78
CA MET A 513 -12.80 -2.79 -5.04
C MET A 513 -13.04 -2.36 -6.49
N PRO A 514 -13.55 -1.16 -6.75
CA PRO A 514 -13.87 -0.70 -8.10
C PRO A 514 -12.62 -0.45 -8.97
N GLY A 515 -11.45 -0.31 -8.35
CA GLY A 515 -10.18 -0.13 -9.03
C GLY A 515 -9.04 0.19 -8.05
N PRO A 516 -7.84 0.48 -8.57
CA PRO A 516 -6.69 0.82 -7.76
C PRO A 516 -6.89 2.10 -6.95
N GLN A 517 -6.26 2.15 -5.78
CA GLN A 517 -6.28 3.29 -4.88
C GLN A 517 -4.85 3.70 -4.51
N THR A 518 -4.68 4.93 -4.02
CA THR A 518 -3.39 5.36 -3.46
C THR A 518 -3.35 5.12 -1.96
N ALA A 519 -2.15 4.87 -1.45
CA ALA A 519 -1.88 4.70 -0.03
C ALA A 519 -0.47 5.22 0.30
N THR A 520 -0.24 5.56 1.57
CA THR A 520 1.06 6.02 2.05
C THR A 520 1.82 4.87 2.68
N VAL A 521 3.08 4.66 2.32
CA VAL A 521 3.92 3.62 2.94
C VAL A 521 4.22 3.96 4.40
N VAL A 522 4.08 3.00 5.30
CA VAL A 522 4.27 3.18 6.76
C VAL A 522 5.14 2.08 7.35
N GLY A 523 5.66 2.32 8.55
CA GLY A 523 6.47 1.38 9.30
C GLY A 523 6.84 1.93 10.69
N PRO A 524 7.77 1.26 11.40
CA PRO A 524 8.13 1.63 12.75
C PRO A 524 8.72 3.04 12.83
N LYS A 525 8.46 3.70 13.96
CA LYS A 525 9.01 5.01 14.30
C LYS A 525 10.52 5.08 14.08
N GLY A 526 10.98 6.10 13.36
CA GLY A 526 12.40 6.37 13.09
C GLY A 526 13.05 5.51 11.99
N ALA A 527 12.32 4.56 11.38
CA ALA A 527 12.81 3.82 10.22
C ALA A 527 12.53 4.57 8.91
N GLU A 528 13.44 4.49 7.92
CA GLU A 528 13.17 4.96 6.55
C GLU A 528 12.62 3.84 5.65
N ILE A 529 12.96 2.58 5.95
CA ILE A 529 12.61 1.42 5.15
C ILE A 529 12.08 0.34 6.09
N HIS A 530 10.88 -0.16 5.80
CA HIS A 530 10.29 -1.31 6.50
C HIS A 530 9.84 -2.35 5.48
N THR A 531 10.61 -3.43 5.37
CA THR A 531 10.37 -4.52 4.42
C THR A 531 10.71 -5.86 5.03
N ASP A 532 10.14 -6.93 4.47
CA ASP A 532 10.45 -8.30 4.83
C ASP A 532 11.27 -9.02 3.74
N GLN A 533 11.51 -10.33 3.93
CA GLN A 533 12.29 -11.18 3.02
C GLN A 533 11.73 -11.30 1.59
N TYR A 534 10.48 -10.87 1.36
CA TYR A 534 9.82 -10.90 0.05
C TYR A 534 9.76 -9.51 -0.60
N GLY A 535 10.37 -8.49 -0.01
CA GLY A 535 10.31 -7.11 -0.52
C GLY A 535 8.93 -6.46 -0.36
N ARG A 536 8.14 -6.91 0.63
CA ARG A 536 6.80 -6.39 0.90
C ARG A 536 6.85 -5.14 1.76
N ILE A 537 5.83 -4.31 1.66
CA ILE A 537 5.68 -3.08 2.44
C ILE A 537 4.39 -3.11 3.27
N LYS A 538 4.24 -2.16 4.19
CA LYS A 538 2.97 -1.84 4.84
C LYS A 538 2.54 -0.43 4.47
N VAL A 539 1.24 -0.18 4.44
CA VAL A 539 0.67 1.10 4.01
C VAL A 539 -0.45 1.56 4.95
N GLN A 540 -0.68 2.87 4.98
CA GLN A 540 -1.90 3.48 5.51
C GLN A 540 -2.80 3.84 4.32
N PHE A 541 -3.99 3.24 4.25
CA PHE A 541 -5.01 3.66 3.30
C PHE A 541 -5.66 4.97 3.73
N HIS A 542 -6.05 5.80 2.77
CA HIS A 542 -6.62 7.13 3.05
C HIS A 542 -8.02 7.07 3.68
N TRP A 543 -8.78 6.00 3.43
CA TRP A 543 -10.09 5.76 4.04
C TRP A 543 -10.00 5.08 5.41
N ASP A 544 -8.84 4.53 5.78
CA ASP A 544 -8.68 3.87 7.08
C ASP A 544 -8.50 4.92 8.18
N ARG A 545 -9.59 5.11 8.93
CA ARG A 545 -9.64 6.06 10.05
C ARG A 545 -9.15 5.49 11.37
N TYR A 546 -8.89 4.18 11.45
CA TYR A 546 -8.48 3.50 12.68
C TYR A 546 -6.98 3.23 12.72
N GLY A 547 -6.34 3.14 11.55
CA GLY A 547 -4.88 3.05 11.42
C GLY A 547 -4.18 4.25 12.03
N ARG A 548 -3.02 3.97 12.65
CA ARG A 548 -2.20 4.95 13.36
C ARG A 548 -0.99 5.39 12.54
N ARG A 549 -0.94 5.09 11.25
CA ARG A 549 0.19 5.38 10.35
C ARG A 549 1.51 4.80 10.84
N ASP A 550 1.45 3.57 11.36
CA ASP A 550 2.56 2.80 11.93
C ASP A 550 2.67 1.40 11.30
N GLU A 551 3.55 0.54 11.82
CA GLU A 551 3.72 -0.83 11.34
C GLU A 551 2.49 -1.74 11.55
N ARG A 552 1.41 -1.27 12.17
CA ARG A 552 0.17 -2.01 12.44
C ARG A 552 -1.02 -1.49 11.62
N SER A 553 -0.76 -0.67 10.59
CA SER A 553 -1.83 -0.08 9.78
C SER A 553 -2.35 -1.03 8.69
N SER A 554 -1.50 -1.95 8.19
CA SER A 554 -1.90 -2.94 7.19
C SER A 554 -1.15 -4.27 7.30
N CYS A 555 -1.60 -5.25 6.52
CA CYS A 555 -0.82 -6.46 6.28
C CYS A 555 0.42 -6.15 5.42
N TRP A 556 1.28 -7.14 5.25
CA TRP A 556 2.38 -7.08 4.30
C TRP A 556 1.87 -7.19 2.85
N ILE A 557 2.12 -6.16 2.05
CA ILE A 557 1.66 -6.01 0.67
C ILE A 557 2.82 -6.25 -0.29
N ARG A 558 2.62 -7.14 -1.28
CA ARG A 558 3.62 -7.40 -2.33
C ARG A 558 3.77 -6.20 -3.24
N VAL A 559 5.00 -5.90 -3.64
CA VAL A 559 5.33 -4.77 -4.51
C VAL A 559 5.74 -5.26 -5.88
N SER A 560 5.03 -4.80 -6.90
CA SER A 560 5.39 -5.00 -8.31
C SER A 560 6.77 -4.40 -8.60
N GLN A 561 7.61 -5.19 -9.27
CA GLN A 561 8.93 -4.79 -9.72
C GLN A 561 8.95 -4.77 -11.26
N PRO A 562 9.71 -3.86 -11.88
CA PRO A 562 9.86 -3.82 -13.34
C PRO A 562 10.31 -5.17 -13.95
N TRP A 563 11.17 -5.91 -13.25
CA TRP A 563 11.65 -7.22 -13.67
C TRP A 563 11.98 -8.13 -12.47
N ALA A 564 11.39 -9.33 -12.40
CA ALA A 564 11.57 -10.24 -11.27
C ALA A 564 11.80 -11.69 -11.73
N GLY A 565 12.94 -12.28 -11.37
CA GLY A 565 13.32 -13.66 -11.66
C GLY A 565 13.83 -14.41 -10.43
N ARG A 566 14.21 -15.68 -10.60
CA ARG A 566 14.69 -16.54 -9.51
C ARG A 566 16.10 -16.13 -9.06
N GLY A 567 16.19 -15.20 -8.10
CA GLY A 567 17.45 -14.70 -7.56
C GLY A 567 18.12 -13.61 -8.41
N TRP A 568 17.38 -13.01 -9.33
CA TRP A 568 17.86 -11.95 -10.22
C TRP A 568 16.70 -11.03 -10.63
N GLY A 569 17.01 -9.80 -11.04
CA GLY A 569 16.00 -8.80 -11.45
C GLY A 569 16.27 -7.42 -10.85
N THR A 570 15.26 -6.56 -10.89
CA THR A 570 15.27 -5.21 -10.31
C THR A 570 14.60 -5.22 -8.94
N ILE A 571 15.13 -4.46 -7.98
CA ILE A 571 14.45 -4.23 -6.71
C ILE A 571 14.53 -2.75 -6.33
N SER A 572 13.38 -2.13 -6.12
CA SER A 572 13.26 -0.79 -5.53
C SER A 572 12.11 -0.80 -4.53
N VAL A 573 12.47 -0.96 -3.25
CA VAL A 573 11.50 -1.03 -2.14
C VAL A 573 10.99 0.38 -1.83
N PRO A 574 9.67 0.62 -1.90
CA PRO A 574 9.09 1.89 -1.47
C PRO A 574 9.45 2.22 -0.01
N ARG A 575 9.85 3.47 0.24
CA ARG A 575 10.23 3.97 1.57
C ARG A 575 9.04 4.53 2.32
N ILE A 576 9.13 4.57 3.65
CA ILE A 576 8.12 5.16 4.52
C ILE A 576 7.86 6.61 4.09
N GLY A 577 6.59 7.00 4.03
CA GLY A 577 6.14 8.32 3.57
C GLY A 577 5.90 8.43 2.06
N GLN A 578 6.37 7.49 1.25
CA GLN A 578 6.11 7.51 -0.20
C GLN A 578 4.66 7.13 -0.52
N GLU A 579 4.13 7.68 -1.62
CA GLU A 579 2.80 7.32 -2.13
C GLU A 579 2.91 6.18 -3.15
N VAL A 580 2.06 5.18 -2.97
CA VAL A 580 2.01 3.97 -3.81
C VAL A 580 0.60 3.72 -4.31
N ILE A 581 0.51 3.06 -5.47
CA ILE A 581 -0.76 2.59 -6.03
C ILE A 581 -0.97 1.14 -5.58
N ILE A 582 -2.09 0.89 -4.92
CA ILE A 582 -2.54 -0.42 -4.45
C ILE A 582 -3.71 -0.88 -5.31
N ASP A 583 -3.52 -2.03 -5.95
CA ASP A 583 -4.57 -2.78 -6.63
C ASP A 583 -4.96 -4.00 -5.79
N TYR A 584 -6.01 -4.72 -6.19
CA TYR A 584 -6.60 -5.80 -5.40
C TYR A 584 -6.84 -7.03 -6.28
N LEU A 585 -6.27 -8.17 -5.89
CA LEU A 585 -6.43 -9.42 -6.64
C LEU A 585 -7.90 -9.84 -6.67
N GLU A 586 -8.47 -10.06 -7.86
CA GLU A 586 -9.92 -10.31 -8.07
C GLU A 586 -10.84 -9.20 -7.51
N GLY A 587 -10.29 -8.00 -7.26
CA GLY A 587 -11.01 -6.91 -6.60
C GLY A 587 -11.29 -7.17 -5.11
N ASP A 588 -10.68 -8.18 -4.47
CA ASP A 588 -10.89 -8.51 -3.07
C ASP A 588 -10.14 -7.51 -2.15
N PRO A 589 -10.85 -6.73 -1.30
CA PRO A 589 -10.22 -5.79 -0.36
C PRO A 589 -9.22 -6.47 0.60
N ASP A 590 -9.38 -7.77 0.88
CA ASP A 590 -8.49 -8.55 1.74
C ASP A 590 -7.17 -8.93 1.02
N ARG A 591 -7.03 -8.62 -0.28
CA ARG A 591 -5.92 -9.07 -1.14
C ARG A 591 -5.22 -7.92 -1.89
N PRO A 592 -4.67 -6.93 -1.17
CA PRO A 592 -3.96 -5.81 -1.78
C PRO A 592 -2.60 -6.22 -2.39
N VAL A 593 -2.23 -5.55 -3.49
CA VAL A 593 -0.92 -5.63 -4.16
C VAL A 593 -0.50 -4.24 -4.64
N CYS A 594 0.73 -3.83 -4.36
CA CYS A 594 1.26 -2.55 -4.81
C CYS A 594 1.72 -2.68 -6.27
N THR A 595 1.16 -1.87 -7.17
CA THR A 595 1.41 -1.93 -8.62
C THR A 595 2.20 -0.75 -9.15
N GLY A 596 2.27 0.36 -8.42
CA GLY A 596 2.94 1.58 -8.87
C GLY A 596 3.35 2.52 -7.74
N ARG A 597 4.02 3.61 -8.11
CA ARG A 597 4.44 4.71 -7.23
C ARG A 597 4.07 6.04 -7.86
N LEU A 598 3.78 7.04 -7.04
CA LEU A 598 3.45 8.39 -7.49
C LEU A 598 4.32 9.43 -6.76
N PHE A 599 4.65 10.51 -7.46
CA PHE A 599 5.18 11.73 -6.85
C PHE A 599 4.00 12.63 -6.46
N ASN A 600 4.18 13.43 -5.41
CA ASN A 600 3.20 14.38 -4.91
C ASN A 600 3.91 15.64 -4.36
N ALA A 601 3.17 16.53 -3.68
CA ALA A 601 3.73 17.79 -3.18
C ALA A 601 4.83 17.57 -2.11
N ASP A 602 4.64 16.58 -1.22
CA ASP A 602 5.60 16.25 -0.16
C ASP A 602 6.75 15.36 -0.67
N GLN A 603 6.51 14.63 -1.77
CA GLN A 603 7.46 13.76 -2.45
C GLN A 603 7.61 14.22 -3.91
N PRO A 604 8.31 15.35 -4.17
CA PRO A 604 8.40 15.92 -5.50
C PRO A 604 9.27 15.06 -6.43
N VAL A 605 9.08 15.29 -7.73
CA VAL A 605 9.93 14.73 -8.79
C VAL A 605 11.42 15.09 -8.58
N PRO A 606 12.37 14.22 -8.97
CA PRO A 606 13.81 14.45 -8.75
C PRO A 606 14.40 15.59 -9.60
N TYR A 607 13.72 15.97 -10.68
CA TYR A 607 14.14 17.00 -11.63
C TYR A 607 13.07 18.09 -11.68
N GLY A 608 13.47 19.36 -11.67
CA GLY A 608 12.52 20.49 -11.68
C GLY A 608 11.69 20.53 -12.95
N LEU A 609 10.42 20.11 -12.87
CA LEU A 609 9.48 20.16 -13.98
C LEU A 609 8.72 21.49 -14.02
N PRO A 610 8.37 22.01 -15.21
CA PRO A 610 8.48 21.38 -16.53
C PRO A 610 9.86 21.51 -17.22
N ASP A 611 10.78 22.34 -16.72
CA ASP A 611 12.06 22.64 -17.39
C ASP A 611 12.95 21.40 -17.61
N GLY A 612 12.88 20.44 -16.69
CA GLY A 612 13.57 19.15 -16.73
C GLY A 612 12.88 18.07 -17.58
N ALA A 613 11.86 18.39 -18.40
CA ALA A 613 11.11 17.38 -19.17
C ALA A 613 11.96 16.57 -20.18
N HIS A 614 13.16 17.06 -20.51
CA HIS A 614 14.14 16.38 -21.36
C HIS A 614 15.06 15.41 -20.59
N MET A 615 14.89 15.29 -19.27
CA MET A 615 15.72 14.44 -18.42
C MET A 615 14.98 13.15 -18.07
N MET A 616 15.71 12.03 -18.06
CA MET A 616 15.22 10.75 -17.58
C MET A 616 16.32 9.99 -16.84
N GLY A 617 15.97 9.25 -15.79
CA GLY A 617 17.00 8.54 -15.02
C GLY A 617 16.51 7.90 -13.73
N PHE A 618 17.49 7.37 -12.99
CA PHE A 618 17.31 6.81 -11.66
C PHE A 618 18.16 7.59 -10.68
N LYS A 619 17.52 8.17 -9.66
CA LYS A 619 18.19 8.89 -8.57
C LYS A 619 17.85 8.23 -7.24
N SER A 620 18.87 7.81 -6.50
CA SER A 620 18.71 7.21 -5.17
C SER A 620 18.86 8.26 -4.08
N ARG A 621 18.78 7.82 -2.81
CA ARG A 621 19.09 8.65 -1.64
C ARG A 621 19.79 7.78 -0.60
N SER A 622 20.91 8.23 -0.07
CA SER A 622 21.60 7.53 1.04
C SER A 622 20.63 7.30 2.21
N THR A 623 20.75 6.14 2.86
CA THR A 623 19.87 5.71 3.96
C THR A 623 20.69 4.95 5.02
N PRO A 624 20.39 5.11 6.32
CA PRO A 624 19.45 6.07 6.92
C PRO A 624 20.05 7.48 7.09
N GLY A 625 19.21 8.50 7.33
CA GLY A 625 19.59 9.86 7.70
C GLY A 625 20.14 10.71 6.54
N GLY A 626 19.61 10.51 5.33
CA GLY A 626 20.30 10.80 4.06
C GLY A 626 21.02 12.15 3.94
N GLY A 627 22.20 12.12 3.29
CA GLY A 627 23.05 13.28 2.97
C GLY A 627 23.84 13.11 1.67
N GLY A 628 23.31 12.32 0.72
CA GLY A 628 23.96 11.98 -0.55
C GLY A 628 23.08 11.13 -1.47
N PHE A 629 23.52 10.88 -2.71
CA PHE A 629 22.78 10.09 -3.70
C PHE A 629 23.68 9.41 -4.73
N CYS A 630 23.21 8.31 -5.32
CA CYS A 630 23.76 7.79 -6.58
C CYS A 630 22.75 8.06 -7.70
N GLU A 631 23.24 8.32 -8.90
CA GLU A 631 22.39 8.68 -10.04
C GLU A 631 22.94 8.16 -11.36
N MET A 632 22.03 7.76 -12.24
CA MET A 632 22.27 7.64 -13.68
C MET A 632 21.17 8.42 -14.40
N VAL A 633 21.56 9.47 -15.11
CA VAL A 633 20.64 10.39 -15.78
C VAL A 633 21.06 10.63 -17.23
N ILE A 634 20.07 10.73 -18.10
CA ILE A 634 20.19 11.05 -19.52
C ILE A 634 19.49 12.39 -19.76
N HIS A 635 20.19 13.33 -20.37
CA HIS A 635 19.65 14.59 -20.88
C HIS A 635 19.51 14.48 -22.40
N ASP A 636 18.29 14.61 -22.91
CA ASP A 636 17.97 14.51 -24.34
C ASP A 636 17.80 15.89 -25.02
N SER A 637 18.32 16.96 -24.40
CA SER A 637 18.34 18.28 -25.03
C SER A 637 19.22 18.24 -26.29
N LYS A 638 18.60 18.45 -27.45
CA LYS A 638 19.29 18.39 -28.75
C LYS A 638 20.53 19.30 -28.80
N GLY A 639 21.68 18.74 -29.16
CA GLY A 639 22.97 19.43 -29.22
C GLY A 639 23.62 19.69 -27.85
N LYS A 640 23.03 19.18 -26.78
CA LYS A 640 23.49 19.25 -25.38
C LYS A 640 23.25 17.92 -24.67
N GLU A 641 23.23 16.82 -25.42
CA GLU A 641 22.95 15.49 -24.90
C GLU A 641 24.04 15.09 -23.89
N LEU A 642 23.63 14.51 -22.77
CA LEU A 642 24.53 14.12 -21.70
C LEU A 642 24.04 12.85 -21.02
N ILE A 643 24.96 11.91 -20.80
CA ILE A 643 24.76 10.85 -19.82
C ILE A 643 25.67 11.16 -18.64
N ASN A 644 25.10 11.29 -17.44
CA ASN A 644 25.85 11.48 -16.22
C ASN A 644 25.64 10.29 -15.27
N ILE A 645 26.75 9.74 -14.77
CA ILE A 645 26.76 8.66 -13.78
C ILE A 645 27.48 9.18 -12.54
N HIS A 646 26.74 9.29 -11.44
CA HIS A 646 27.24 9.80 -10.17
C HIS A 646 27.17 8.70 -9.11
N SER A 647 28.29 8.45 -8.41
CA SER A 647 28.33 7.62 -7.21
C SER A 647 28.69 8.47 -6.00
N GLN A 648 27.92 8.32 -4.91
CA GLN A 648 28.16 9.04 -3.66
C GLN A 648 29.48 8.64 -2.98
N LYS A 649 29.95 7.41 -3.23
CA LYS A 649 31.13 6.86 -2.56
C LYS A 649 31.96 6.02 -3.53
N ASP A 650 31.76 4.71 -3.53
CA ASP A 650 32.57 3.79 -4.32
C ASP A 650 31.90 3.54 -5.69
N MET A 651 32.67 3.50 -6.77
CA MET A 651 32.22 3.04 -8.08
C MET A 651 33.16 1.93 -8.55
N VAL A 652 32.60 0.73 -8.71
CA VAL A 652 33.35 -0.46 -9.14
C VAL A 652 32.78 -0.96 -10.46
N THR A 653 33.64 -1.20 -11.44
CA THR A 653 33.27 -1.74 -12.74
C THR A 653 34.05 -3.03 -12.98
N THR A 654 33.33 -4.12 -13.27
CA THR A 654 33.93 -5.43 -13.60
C THR A 654 33.45 -5.87 -14.97
N VAL A 655 34.38 -6.09 -15.91
CA VAL A 655 34.09 -6.56 -17.26
C VAL A 655 34.78 -7.90 -17.49
N GLN A 656 34.01 -8.94 -17.80
CA GLN A 656 34.53 -10.31 -17.91
C GLN A 656 35.19 -10.63 -19.25
N ASN A 657 35.02 -9.78 -20.26
CA ASN A 657 35.62 -9.98 -21.58
C ASN A 657 36.26 -8.69 -22.10
N THR A 658 35.54 -7.91 -22.89
CA THR A 658 36.10 -6.74 -23.57
C THR A 658 35.43 -5.45 -23.10
N GLN A 659 36.23 -4.48 -22.69
CA GLN A 659 35.80 -3.09 -22.48
C GLN A 659 36.44 -2.22 -23.56
N ALA A 660 35.62 -1.48 -24.32
CA ALA A 660 36.09 -0.52 -25.31
C ALA A 660 35.57 0.88 -24.95
N THR A 661 36.45 1.87 -25.00
CA THR A 661 36.11 3.28 -24.80
C THR A 661 36.53 4.06 -26.05
N VAL A 662 35.59 4.75 -26.68
CA VAL A 662 35.83 5.57 -27.87
C VAL A 662 35.25 6.96 -27.63
N VAL A 663 36.10 7.99 -27.71
CA VAL A 663 35.70 9.39 -27.55
C VAL A 663 35.97 10.11 -28.87
N ASN A 664 34.89 10.39 -29.62
CA ASN A 664 34.97 11.13 -30.88
C ASN A 664 35.05 12.65 -30.68
N GLY A 665 34.69 13.11 -29.49
CA GLY A 665 34.82 14.50 -29.09
C GLY A 665 36.29 14.89 -28.92
N PRO A 666 36.57 16.19 -28.71
CA PRO A 666 37.93 16.71 -28.66
C PRO A 666 38.70 16.37 -27.38
N HIS A 667 38.04 15.88 -26.32
CA HIS A 667 38.63 15.77 -24.99
C HIS A 667 38.20 14.50 -24.24
N GLN A 668 39.16 13.91 -23.54
CA GLN A 668 38.96 12.94 -22.46
C GLN A 668 39.85 13.35 -21.29
N THR A 669 39.32 13.31 -20.06
CA THR A 669 40.07 13.71 -18.85
C THR A 669 39.83 12.72 -17.73
N ASN A 670 40.93 12.24 -17.13
CA ASN A 670 40.91 11.44 -15.91
C ASN A 670 41.62 12.24 -14.81
N THR A 671 40.92 12.53 -13.71
CA THR A 671 41.48 13.32 -12.60
C THR A 671 41.37 12.55 -11.30
N VAL A 672 42.51 12.39 -10.63
CA VAL A 672 42.60 11.85 -9.27
C VAL A 672 43.13 12.97 -8.37
N SER A 673 42.24 13.62 -7.61
CA SER A 673 42.60 14.76 -6.76
C SER A 673 43.38 14.36 -5.50
N THR A 674 43.20 13.12 -5.05
CA THR A 674 43.82 12.57 -3.84
C THR A 674 44.14 11.09 -4.05
N GLY A 675 45.35 10.65 -3.72
CA GLY A 675 45.76 9.25 -3.81
C GLY A 675 46.58 8.92 -5.05
N TYR A 676 46.37 7.74 -5.62
CA TYR A 676 47.18 7.17 -6.71
C TYR A 676 46.31 6.55 -7.81
N GLN A 677 46.88 6.41 -9.01
CA GLN A 677 46.33 5.61 -10.10
C GLN A 677 47.30 4.48 -10.43
N THR A 678 46.77 3.27 -10.64
CA THR A 678 47.55 2.10 -11.04
C THR A 678 46.98 1.49 -12.31
N ASN A 679 47.83 1.22 -13.29
CA ASN A 679 47.49 0.44 -14.48
C ASN A 679 48.32 -0.85 -14.47
N THR A 680 47.68 -1.99 -14.22
CA THR A 680 48.35 -3.30 -14.25
C THR A 680 47.90 -4.08 -15.47
N VAL A 681 48.83 -4.39 -16.38
CA VAL A 681 48.56 -5.09 -17.63
C VAL A 681 49.52 -6.27 -17.78
N LYS A 682 49.00 -7.44 -18.15
CA LYS A 682 49.78 -8.69 -18.20
C LYS A 682 50.67 -8.84 -19.43
N GLN A 683 50.30 -8.22 -20.55
CA GLN A 683 51.01 -8.37 -21.81
C GLN A 683 51.69 -7.07 -22.19
N TYR A 684 50.96 -6.14 -22.80
CA TYR A 684 51.55 -4.89 -23.30
C TYR A 684 50.59 -3.72 -23.16
N ILE A 685 51.15 -2.52 -23.05
CA ILE A 685 50.45 -1.25 -23.12
C ILE A 685 50.98 -0.52 -24.36
N VAL A 686 50.09 0.02 -25.19
CA VAL A 686 50.47 0.89 -26.31
C VAL A 686 49.86 2.26 -26.08
N THR A 687 50.72 3.29 -26.02
CA THR A 687 50.32 4.69 -26.04
C THR A 687 50.82 5.31 -27.34
N THR A 688 49.91 5.87 -28.14
CA THR A 688 50.27 6.46 -29.45
C THR A 688 49.56 7.78 -29.64
N ALA A 689 50.34 8.86 -29.82
CA ALA A 689 49.85 10.13 -30.34
C ALA A 689 50.19 10.19 -31.84
N GLN A 690 49.18 10.16 -32.72
CA GLN A 690 49.42 10.10 -34.18
C GLN A 690 49.86 11.44 -34.77
N THR A 691 49.36 12.55 -34.23
CA THR A 691 49.63 13.91 -34.73
C THR A 691 50.25 14.82 -33.67
N GLY A 692 49.96 14.57 -32.39
CA GLY A 692 50.40 15.37 -31.27
C GLY A 692 51.66 14.85 -30.60
N HIS A 693 51.72 15.00 -29.29
CA HIS A 693 52.82 14.55 -28.44
C HIS A 693 52.28 13.79 -27.23
N ILE A 694 53.12 12.96 -26.62
CA ILE A 694 52.90 12.37 -25.30
C ILE A 694 53.74 13.19 -24.32
N HIS A 695 53.15 13.61 -23.21
CA HIS A 695 53.80 14.46 -22.20
C HIS A 695 53.59 13.90 -20.79
N ASP A 696 54.67 13.44 -20.19
CA ASP A 696 54.69 12.97 -18.80
C ASP A 696 55.47 13.97 -17.94
N THR A 697 54.83 14.48 -16.88
CA THR A 697 55.43 15.41 -15.92
C THR A 697 55.15 14.94 -14.50
N ALA A 698 56.19 14.88 -13.66
CA ALA A 698 56.08 14.61 -12.23
C ALA A 698 56.87 15.64 -11.42
N LYS A 699 56.35 16.02 -10.25
CA LYS A 699 57.05 16.96 -9.35
C LYS A 699 58.29 16.34 -8.69
N THR A 700 58.28 15.03 -8.46
CA THR A 700 59.35 14.32 -7.74
C THR A 700 60.22 13.49 -8.68
N ASN A 701 59.64 12.48 -9.33
CA ASN A 701 60.37 11.52 -10.13
C ASN A 701 59.47 10.89 -11.20
N ILE A 702 60.09 10.50 -12.31
CA ILE A 702 59.56 9.55 -13.29
C ILE A 702 60.55 8.38 -13.28
N GLU A 703 60.07 7.17 -13.02
CA GLU A 703 60.88 5.94 -12.99
C GLU A 703 60.46 5.02 -14.13
N LEU A 704 61.44 4.51 -14.88
CA LEU A 704 61.25 3.53 -15.94
C LEU A 704 62.16 2.34 -15.66
N THR A 705 61.56 1.17 -15.50
CA THR A 705 62.28 -0.07 -15.14
C THR A 705 61.79 -1.20 -16.04
N ALA A 706 62.72 -1.91 -16.68
CA ALA A 706 62.50 -3.21 -17.29
C ALA A 706 63.28 -4.25 -16.48
N GLU A 707 62.60 -5.23 -15.90
CA GLU A 707 63.23 -6.21 -15.00
C GLU A 707 64.08 -7.25 -15.75
N ASP A 708 63.63 -7.67 -16.94
CA ASP A 708 64.25 -8.78 -17.68
C ASP A 708 65.05 -8.35 -18.92
N ASP A 709 64.47 -7.48 -19.77
CA ASP A 709 65.00 -7.23 -21.12
C ASP A 709 65.65 -5.84 -21.24
N TYR A 710 65.02 -4.89 -21.94
CA TYR A 710 65.60 -3.56 -22.16
C TYR A 710 64.56 -2.42 -22.15
N ILE A 711 65.05 -1.20 -21.96
CA ILE A 711 64.34 0.05 -22.25
C ILE A 711 64.94 0.61 -23.54
N HIS A 712 64.12 0.83 -24.58
CA HIS A 712 64.56 1.32 -25.87
C HIS A 712 63.92 2.67 -26.19
N ALA A 713 64.76 3.67 -26.46
CA ALA A 713 64.35 4.99 -26.92
C ALA A 713 64.95 5.24 -28.31
N THR A 714 64.09 5.53 -29.29
CA THR A 714 64.48 5.86 -30.65
C THR A 714 63.71 7.10 -31.11
N ALA A 715 64.41 8.05 -31.73
CA ALA A 715 63.80 9.22 -32.34
C ALA A 715 64.41 9.48 -33.73
N LYS A 716 63.62 10.00 -34.67
CA LYS A 716 64.09 10.34 -36.02
C LYS A 716 65.03 11.55 -36.03
N THR A 717 64.81 12.50 -35.12
CA THR A 717 65.54 13.77 -35.08
C THR A 717 66.56 13.79 -33.95
N ASN A 718 66.11 13.66 -32.71
CA ASN A 718 66.96 13.81 -31.53
C ASN A 718 66.34 13.13 -30.31
N ILE A 719 67.20 12.64 -29.42
CA ILE A 719 66.87 12.27 -28.03
C ILE A 719 67.66 13.25 -27.16
N GLU A 720 66.98 14.00 -26.31
CA GLU A 720 67.59 15.01 -25.44
C GLU A 720 67.39 14.64 -23.96
N LEU A 721 68.47 14.59 -23.19
CA LEU A 721 68.47 14.32 -21.74
C LEU A 721 69.12 15.49 -21.03
N VAL A 722 68.36 16.23 -20.22
CA VAL A 722 68.82 17.45 -19.54
C VAL A 722 68.54 17.37 -18.04
N ALA A 723 69.60 17.47 -17.23
CA ALA A 723 69.51 17.76 -15.81
C ALA A 723 69.81 19.26 -15.58
N GLN A 724 68.84 20.03 -15.11
CA GLN A 724 68.98 21.50 -15.02
C GLN A 724 69.82 21.98 -13.82
N THR A 725 69.92 21.18 -12.76
CA THR A 725 70.51 21.63 -11.48
C THR A 725 71.65 20.76 -10.98
N ALA A 726 71.51 19.43 -11.04
CA ALA A 726 72.47 18.48 -10.48
C ALA A 726 73.33 17.82 -11.56
N HIS A 727 73.14 16.51 -11.79
CA HIS A 727 73.96 15.74 -12.71
C HIS A 727 73.12 14.72 -13.48
N LEU A 728 73.61 14.31 -14.65
CA LEU A 728 73.13 13.14 -15.38
C LEU A 728 74.09 11.98 -15.08
N HIS A 729 73.58 10.87 -14.53
CA HIS A 729 74.38 9.70 -14.15
C HIS A 729 74.02 8.49 -15.02
N GLN A 730 75.01 7.81 -15.59
CA GLN A 730 74.84 6.56 -16.33
C GLN A 730 75.82 5.52 -15.78
N THR A 731 75.30 4.36 -15.40
CA THR A 731 76.10 3.25 -14.85
C THR A 731 75.63 1.95 -15.48
N ALA A 732 76.56 1.13 -15.95
CA ALA A 732 76.31 -0.24 -16.41
C ALA A 732 77.26 -1.20 -15.69
N LYS A 733 76.80 -2.43 -15.40
CA LYS A 733 77.66 -3.48 -14.83
C LYS A 733 78.71 -3.99 -15.82
N GLN A 734 78.42 -3.88 -17.11
CA GLN A 734 79.30 -4.29 -18.21
C GLN A 734 79.82 -3.03 -18.92
N ASN A 735 79.41 -2.80 -20.16
CA ASN A 735 79.85 -1.67 -20.98
C ASN A 735 78.80 -0.55 -21.03
N ILE A 736 79.29 0.68 -21.13
CA ILE A 736 78.55 1.82 -21.69
C ILE A 736 79.17 2.07 -23.06
N GLU A 737 78.35 2.02 -24.12
CA GLU A 737 78.80 2.22 -25.51
C GLU A 737 78.17 3.49 -26.08
N LEU A 738 79.00 4.37 -26.64
CA LEU A 738 78.59 5.56 -27.38
C LEU A 738 79.15 5.44 -28.80
N THR A 739 78.28 5.45 -29.80
CA THR A 739 78.65 5.23 -31.21
C THR A 739 78.00 6.30 -32.09
N SER A 740 78.82 7.03 -32.84
CA SER A 740 78.38 7.88 -33.96
C SER A 740 78.73 7.16 -35.27
N GLN A 741 77.73 6.86 -36.10
CA GLN A 741 77.94 6.06 -37.31
C GLN A 741 78.54 6.87 -38.47
N THR A 742 78.29 8.19 -38.51
CA THR A 742 78.65 9.04 -39.65
C THR A 742 79.55 10.21 -39.27
N GLU A 743 79.38 10.76 -38.06
CA GLU A 743 80.06 11.99 -37.65
C GLU A 743 80.99 11.74 -36.46
N HIS A 744 80.83 12.48 -35.37
CA HIS A 744 81.71 12.46 -34.22
C HIS A 744 80.93 12.37 -32.92
N ILE A 745 81.64 12.01 -31.84
CA ILE A 745 81.16 12.14 -30.47
C ILE A 745 81.77 13.44 -29.92
N HIS A 746 80.91 14.37 -29.48
CA HIS A 746 81.33 15.67 -28.94
C HIS A 746 81.12 15.69 -27.42
N LEU A 747 82.21 15.74 -26.65
CA LEU A 747 82.20 15.93 -25.21
C LEU A 747 82.73 17.33 -24.89
N LYS A 748 81.93 18.12 -24.16
CA LYS A 748 82.29 19.48 -23.77
C LYS A 748 81.91 19.73 -22.31
N ALA A 749 82.84 20.26 -21.54
CA ALA A 749 82.64 20.70 -20.17
C ALA A 749 83.27 22.08 -19.97
N ASN A 750 82.75 22.86 -19.02
CA ASN A 750 83.28 24.19 -18.70
C ASN A 750 84.48 24.16 -17.75
N THR A 751 84.63 23.09 -16.96
CA THR A 751 85.71 22.94 -15.98
C THR A 751 86.74 21.93 -16.45
N ASP A 752 86.31 20.69 -16.64
CA ASP A 752 87.18 19.59 -17.00
C ASP A 752 86.41 18.40 -17.60
N ILE A 753 87.12 17.59 -18.39
CA ILE A 753 86.66 16.26 -18.81
C ILE A 753 87.66 15.25 -18.24
N THR A 754 87.16 14.31 -17.45
CA THR A 754 87.96 13.24 -16.83
C THR A 754 87.58 11.88 -17.42
N LEU A 755 88.56 11.14 -17.92
CA LEU A 755 88.44 9.73 -18.32
C LEU A 755 89.33 8.90 -17.40
N GLU A 756 88.77 7.95 -16.67
CA GLU A 756 89.46 7.22 -15.61
C GLU A 756 89.19 5.71 -15.67
N VAL A 757 90.26 4.91 -15.55
CA VAL A 757 90.21 3.45 -15.46
C VAL A 757 91.21 2.99 -14.40
N GLY A 758 90.72 2.59 -13.22
CA GLY A 758 91.57 2.21 -12.09
C GLY A 758 92.55 3.34 -11.72
N SER A 759 93.86 3.06 -11.73
CA SER A 759 94.90 4.07 -11.47
C SER A 759 95.32 4.90 -12.70
N SER A 760 94.67 4.72 -13.86
CA SER A 760 94.98 5.45 -15.10
C SER A 760 93.95 6.56 -15.35
N LYS A 761 94.41 7.76 -15.72
CA LYS A 761 93.56 8.94 -15.88
C LYS A 761 94.01 9.83 -17.05
N ILE A 762 93.04 10.38 -17.78
CA ILE A 762 93.22 11.50 -18.71
C ILE A 762 92.30 12.62 -18.23
N VAL A 763 92.85 13.82 -17.96
CA VAL A 763 92.08 15.00 -17.56
C VAL A 763 92.36 16.16 -18.51
N LEU A 764 91.31 16.69 -19.13
CA LEU A 764 91.34 17.89 -19.95
C LEU A 764 90.81 19.05 -19.10
N GLN A 765 91.63 20.06 -18.81
CA GLN A 765 91.25 21.21 -17.97
C GLN A 765 90.87 22.44 -18.81
N ALA A 766 90.01 23.31 -18.27
CA ALA A 766 89.56 24.52 -18.94
C ALA A 766 90.67 25.54 -19.26
N ASP A 767 91.82 25.45 -18.59
CA ASP A 767 93.01 26.27 -18.83
C ASP A 767 93.88 25.77 -20.00
N GLY A 768 93.49 24.66 -20.63
CA GLY A 768 94.21 24.02 -21.74
C GLY A 768 95.18 22.91 -21.32
N THR A 769 95.33 22.64 -20.02
CA THR A 769 96.21 21.57 -19.52
C THR A 769 95.60 20.19 -19.80
N ILE A 770 96.42 19.27 -20.34
CA ILE A 770 96.07 17.85 -20.52
C ILE A 770 96.94 17.01 -19.61
N LEU A 771 96.34 16.40 -18.58
CA LEU A 771 97.03 15.51 -17.65
C LEU A 771 96.83 14.06 -18.11
N ILE A 772 97.93 13.36 -18.39
CA ILE A 772 97.92 11.91 -18.67
C ILE A 772 98.70 11.23 -17.55
N GLN A 773 98.02 10.40 -16.75
CA GLN A 773 98.58 9.74 -15.56
C GLN A 773 98.33 8.23 -15.62
N GLY A 774 99.36 7.44 -15.34
CA GLY A 774 99.25 5.98 -15.25
C GLY A 774 100.54 5.35 -14.72
N VAL A 775 100.46 4.08 -14.29
CA VAL A 775 101.63 3.31 -13.83
C VAL A 775 102.66 3.12 -14.95
N ASN A 776 102.18 2.99 -16.19
CA ASN A 776 102.99 2.99 -17.39
C ASN A 776 102.24 3.76 -18.49
N VAL A 777 102.85 4.81 -19.04
CA VAL A 777 102.25 5.63 -20.11
C VAL A 777 103.02 5.36 -21.39
N ALA A 778 102.45 4.52 -22.25
CA ALA A 778 102.99 4.24 -23.58
C ALA A 778 102.23 5.06 -24.63
N VAL A 779 102.92 6.02 -25.26
CA VAL A 779 102.38 6.79 -26.39
C VAL A 779 102.95 6.17 -27.67
N MET A 780 102.09 5.54 -28.48
CA MET A 780 102.48 4.88 -29.71
C MET A 780 101.69 5.46 -30.89
N GLY A 781 102.37 5.80 -31.99
CA GLY A 781 101.75 6.37 -33.18
C GLY A 781 102.70 6.40 -34.37
N SER A 782 102.14 6.51 -35.58
CA SER A 782 102.91 6.67 -36.82
C SER A 782 103.65 8.02 -36.89
N ARG A 783 103.19 9.01 -36.12
CA ARG A 783 103.85 10.30 -35.85
C ARG A 783 103.36 10.83 -34.50
N ILE A 784 104.27 11.14 -33.59
CA ILE A 784 103.97 11.75 -32.29
C ILE A 784 104.73 13.08 -32.24
N ASP A 785 104.01 14.18 -32.05
CA ASP A 785 104.57 15.54 -31.96
C ASP A 785 104.13 16.13 -30.62
N LEU A 786 105.03 16.13 -29.63
CA LEU A 786 104.71 16.57 -28.27
C LEU A 786 104.89 18.08 -28.06
N ASN A 787 105.41 18.81 -29.05
CA ASN A 787 105.84 20.21 -28.91
C ASN A 787 105.73 21.03 -30.23
N LYS A 788 104.69 20.83 -31.05
CA LYS A 788 104.48 21.64 -32.26
C LYS A 788 103.09 22.22 -32.38
#